data_AF-A0A7W5AV88-F1
#
_entry.id   AF-A0A7W5AV88-F1
#
_cell.length_a   1.000
_cell.length_b   1.000
_cell.length_c   1.000
_cell.angle_alpha   90.00
_cell.angle_beta   90.00
_cell.angle_gamma   90.00
#
_symmetry.space_group_name_H-M   'P 1'
#
loop_
_entity.id
_entity.type
_entity.pdbx_description
1 polymer ?
#
loop_
_entity_poly.entity_id
_entity_poly.type
_entity_poly.pdbx_seq_one_letter_code
_entity_poly.pdbx_strand_id
1 'polypeptide(L)'
;MSGLTRRVRQTVALLLSFALMLSVAYNVQVKDTEAAVASDFKAAVMGPLAQVTDWNAFKAQLQTLKNNNVYAITQDVWWGLVEAAGDNQFDWSYYKQYASVVKEVGLKWIPIISTHKCGDNVGDACYIEIPSWLWNKGTADEMKLKSETGYVNSEAVSPLWSGVGTQYSELYSAFAAAFAEYKSIIPKIYLSAGPSGELRFPSYYAPAGWSYPSRGKFQVYSEHAKQAFRTAMKTKYGSLSGINAAWGSSLTSESQISPPTDGDGFYTGGGYASTYGKDFLSWYQSVLENHLSVIGQAAHNSFDSVFNVPIGAKVSGVHWQMTNPTMPHSAEHAAGYYDYNRLIQTFKDTNLDLTFTCLEMYDSGSAPNYNMPSSLVDQISAIANSKGVRLNGENALPVSGSGGFSKIEQKLTQYGYTGFTLLRINNVVNSDGSATGEMANFKNYVTKYSTADSGSGGGGTSNSVTVYYKKGFATPYMHYRPLGGSWTTAPGVAMPNSDVSGYASLTVNIGSATQLEVAFNNGSGTWDSNNTSNYVFGTGISTYTPGTNGAAGTITAGKPAVDTGGGTGTGSSAVIYYQKGFSTPYAHYRVAGGSWTTVPGLPMADSDVSGYASITIQLGSAAQVEVAFNNGSGTWDSNNASNYFFGAGTSTYTPGTNGAAGSITAGKPSGSTGTGTDNSGGGVTPVDLGDWSSKSIYFIMTDRFVNGDTSNDNYGGFNSNKSDMSKWHGGDFQGIINNLDYIKNMGFNAIWITPVQMQRSENAYHGYHTYDFYAIDGHLGTMATFQELVNTAHNKGIAVMLDVVLNHTGDFNNSGYAKAPFNNADWYHHNGDITSADYNTNNQWRIENGDVAGLDDLNQENTAVMTELKNWIAWLKNESGVDGLRVDTAKHVPKWALKEFDTAANTFTIGEVYSGDATYVGDYSNYLDAVLDFPMYYTMKDVFASDGSMTMIHDRYAQDSKYRDTKYNGLFLDNHDLKRFLNVASGNPSNRSDKWPQLKAALGFMFTSRGIPILYQGTELGYAGGDDPSNREDIVPNANHELYKYIAKLNGIRNSHPALQNGTQKEKWSDASFYSFQRSKEGDEVVVMINNSWSSQTRSVGNLENVPNGTQLKNQMSSDTATVSNGSITVTLGPKEVKVFTK
;
A
#
# COMPACT_ATOMS: atom_id res chain seq x y z
N MET A 1 -0.14 -24.65 63.09
CA MET A 1 -0.57 -23.82 61.94
C MET A 1 -0.16 -22.35 62.10
N SER A 2 1.14 -22.03 62.17
CA SER A 2 1.62 -20.64 62.25
C SER A 2 2.94 -20.36 61.52
N GLY A 3 3.51 -21.36 60.82
CA GLY A 3 4.78 -21.23 60.10
C GLY A 3 4.65 -20.91 58.60
N LEU A 4 3.57 -21.36 57.94
CA LEU A 4 3.43 -21.25 56.48
C LEU A 4 3.01 -19.84 56.01
N THR A 5 2.24 -19.11 56.83
CA THR A 5 1.73 -17.77 56.50
C THR A 5 2.79 -16.66 56.61
N ARG A 6 3.93 -16.92 57.28
CA ARG A 6 5.01 -15.92 57.47
C ARG A 6 6.02 -15.91 56.31
N ARG A 7 6.29 -17.06 55.67
CA ARG A 7 7.20 -17.16 54.52
C ARG A 7 6.60 -16.62 53.21
N VAL A 8 5.28 -16.76 53.01
CA VAL A 8 4.60 -16.21 51.82
C VAL A 8 4.54 -14.68 51.87
N ARG A 9 4.32 -14.07 53.04
CA ARG A 9 4.31 -12.60 53.18
C ARG A 9 5.67 -11.94 52.99
N GLN A 10 6.78 -12.59 53.36
CA GLN A 10 8.13 -12.06 53.12
C GLN A 10 8.56 -12.17 51.65
N THR A 11 8.11 -13.20 50.93
CA THR A 11 8.47 -13.39 49.51
C THR A 11 7.68 -12.44 48.60
N VAL A 12 6.40 -12.18 48.93
CA VAL A 12 5.56 -11.19 48.21
C VAL A 12 6.03 -9.76 48.48
N ALA A 13 6.49 -9.44 49.70
CA ALA A 13 7.07 -8.13 50.01
C ALA A 13 8.41 -7.89 49.30
N LEU A 14 9.29 -8.90 49.15
CA LEU A 14 10.52 -8.77 48.38
C LEU A 14 10.26 -8.60 46.87
N LEU A 15 9.28 -9.30 46.31
CA LEU A 15 8.90 -9.18 44.89
C LEU A 15 8.24 -7.82 44.57
N LEU A 16 7.42 -7.28 45.48
CA LEU A 16 6.89 -5.91 45.37
C LEU A 16 7.98 -4.85 45.56
N SER A 17 8.99 -5.10 46.40
CA SER A 17 10.14 -4.19 46.56
C SER A 17 11.07 -4.22 45.35
N PHE A 18 11.21 -5.36 44.68
CA PHE A 18 12.02 -5.51 43.46
C PHE A 18 11.32 -4.92 42.24
N ALA A 19 9.98 -5.03 42.15
CA ALA A 19 9.18 -4.35 41.14
C ALA A 19 9.13 -2.82 41.34
N LEU A 20 9.17 -2.33 42.58
CA LEU A 20 9.24 -0.90 42.90
C LEU A 20 10.66 -0.31 42.79
N MET A 21 11.71 -1.14 42.79
CA MET A 21 13.08 -0.70 42.50
C MET A 21 13.41 -0.71 40.99
N LEU A 22 12.73 -1.53 40.18
CA LEU A 22 12.87 -1.46 38.71
C LEU A 22 12.13 -0.27 38.09
N SER A 23 11.14 0.33 38.77
CA SER A 23 10.49 1.56 38.31
C SER A 23 11.27 2.84 38.62
N VAL A 24 12.40 2.74 39.35
CA VAL A 24 13.24 3.90 39.75
C VAL A 24 14.63 3.85 39.08
N ALA A 25 14.90 2.87 38.21
CA ALA A 25 16.19 2.69 37.53
C ALA A 25 16.15 2.78 35.99
N TYR A 26 15.08 3.30 35.40
CA TYR A 26 15.13 3.90 34.06
C TYR A 26 15.27 5.41 34.19
N ASN A 27 16.41 5.85 34.74
CA ASN A 27 16.97 7.13 34.31
C ASN A 27 17.45 6.90 32.88
N VAL A 28 16.52 7.03 31.92
CA VAL A 28 16.91 7.48 30.60
C VAL A 28 17.68 8.77 30.85
N GLN A 29 18.98 8.76 30.56
CA GLN A 29 19.71 10.00 30.36
C GLN A 29 18.97 10.73 29.25
N VAL A 30 18.05 11.61 29.64
CA VAL A 30 17.60 12.69 28.78
C VAL A 30 18.86 13.47 28.51
N LYS A 31 19.43 13.29 27.31
CA LYS A 31 20.42 14.22 26.80
C LYS A 31 19.74 15.58 26.84
N ASP A 32 20.25 16.47 27.69
CA ASP A 32 20.03 17.90 27.62
C ASP A 32 20.37 18.37 26.20
N THR A 33 19.36 18.36 25.35
CA THR A 33 19.32 19.05 24.07
C THR A 33 18.12 19.97 24.21
N GLU A 34 18.36 21.28 24.19
CA GLU A 34 17.34 22.31 24.41
C GLU A 34 16.08 21.99 23.59
N ALA A 35 14.96 21.71 24.27
CA ALA A 35 13.75 21.22 23.64
C ALA A 35 13.11 22.33 22.80
N ALA A 36 13.14 22.17 21.48
CA ALA A 36 12.48 23.05 20.51
C ALA A 36 11.28 22.33 19.88
N VAL A 37 10.30 23.09 19.39
CA VAL A 37 9.27 22.55 18.50
C VAL A 37 9.91 21.93 17.24
N ALA A 38 9.15 21.14 16.47
CA ALA A 38 9.67 20.61 15.21
C ALA A 38 10.12 21.74 14.27
N SER A 39 11.15 21.48 13.44
CA SER A 39 11.72 22.49 12.53
C SER A 39 10.72 23.02 11.51
N ASP A 40 9.69 22.23 11.21
CA ASP A 40 8.60 22.57 10.32
C ASP A 40 7.35 23.13 11.04
N PHE A 41 7.43 23.48 12.33
CA PHE A 41 6.31 23.94 13.14
C PHE A 41 5.48 25.06 12.47
N LYS A 42 4.15 24.90 12.48
CA LYS A 42 3.18 25.88 11.95
C LYS A 42 2.13 26.27 12.99
N ALA A 43 1.96 27.57 13.20
CA ALA A 43 0.86 28.11 14.02
C ALA A 43 -0.35 28.46 13.14
N ALA A 44 -1.51 27.89 13.47
CA ALA A 44 -2.77 28.14 12.81
C ALA A 44 -3.80 28.73 13.79
N VAL A 45 -4.86 29.31 13.23
CA VAL A 45 -6.03 29.77 13.99
C VAL A 45 -7.27 29.15 13.36
N MET A 46 -8.21 28.70 14.16
CA MET A 46 -9.48 28.19 13.67
C MET A 46 -10.43 29.33 13.34
N GLY A 47 -11.00 29.29 12.15
CA GLY A 47 -11.98 30.26 11.67
C GLY A 47 -13.30 30.24 12.45
N PRO A 48 -14.24 31.14 12.08
CA PRO A 48 -15.54 31.17 12.72
C PRO A 48 -16.35 29.91 12.40
N LEU A 49 -17.20 29.50 13.36
CA LEU A 49 -18.15 28.40 13.16
C LEU A 49 -19.31 28.81 12.25
N ALA A 50 -19.80 30.04 12.39
CA ALA A 50 -20.83 30.60 11.52
C ALA A 50 -20.24 30.94 10.14
N GLN A 51 -21.07 30.85 9.09
CA GLN A 51 -20.67 31.28 7.76
C GLN A 51 -20.31 32.77 7.75
N VAL A 52 -19.24 33.11 7.04
CA VAL A 52 -18.82 34.49 6.84
C VAL A 52 -19.83 35.21 5.94
N THR A 53 -20.45 36.26 6.46
CA THR A 53 -21.37 37.12 5.71
C THR A 53 -20.75 38.47 5.35
N ASP A 54 -19.85 38.99 6.18
CA ASP A 54 -19.04 40.17 5.90
C ASP A 54 -17.59 39.77 5.56
N TRP A 55 -17.34 39.64 4.25
CA TRP A 55 -16.03 39.25 3.73
C TRP A 55 -14.94 40.31 3.93
N ASN A 56 -15.30 41.59 4.07
CA ASN A 56 -14.34 42.65 4.31
C ASN A 56 -13.85 42.62 5.76
N ALA A 57 -14.78 42.45 6.70
CA ALA A 57 -14.46 42.24 8.12
C ALA A 57 -13.58 40.99 8.30
N PHE A 58 -13.96 39.88 7.68
CA PHE A 58 -13.17 38.64 7.73
C PHE A 58 -11.77 38.82 7.14
N LYS A 59 -11.65 39.49 5.98
CA LYS A 59 -10.35 39.81 5.36
C LYS A 59 -9.47 40.65 6.28
N ALA A 60 -10.04 41.66 6.96
CA ALA A 60 -9.32 42.47 7.95
C ALA A 60 -8.83 41.61 9.13
N GLN A 61 -9.65 40.66 9.60
CA GLN A 61 -9.21 39.71 10.63
C GLN A 61 -8.03 38.86 10.16
N LEU A 62 -8.10 38.30 8.94
CA LEU A 62 -7.02 37.50 8.35
C LEU A 62 -5.72 38.30 8.18
N GLN A 63 -5.80 39.57 7.79
CA GLN A 63 -4.62 40.45 7.68
C GLN A 63 -3.94 40.62 9.03
N THR A 64 -4.71 40.79 10.10
CA THR A 64 -4.17 40.86 11.47
C THR A 64 -3.53 39.53 11.90
N LEU A 65 -4.12 38.38 11.55
CA LEU A 65 -3.48 37.08 11.79
C LEU A 65 -2.13 36.98 11.06
N LYS A 66 -2.09 37.31 9.76
CA LYS A 66 -0.87 37.28 8.94
C LYS A 66 0.23 38.18 9.52
N ASN A 67 -0.13 39.38 9.95
CA ASN A 67 0.79 40.34 10.57
C ASN A 67 1.34 39.88 11.94
N ASN A 68 0.76 38.82 12.52
CA ASN A 68 1.19 38.22 13.79
C ASN A 68 1.73 36.80 13.62
N ASN A 69 2.34 36.50 12.47
CA ASN A 69 3.03 35.23 12.16
C ASN A 69 2.14 33.98 12.19
N VAL A 70 0.83 34.14 12.02
CA VAL A 70 -0.05 32.99 11.76
C VAL A 70 0.24 32.46 10.36
N TYR A 71 0.42 31.15 10.24
CA TYR A 71 0.70 30.48 8.98
C TYR A 71 -0.57 30.16 8.20
N ALA A 72 -1.58 29.60 8.87
CA ALA A 72 -2.79 29.13 8.25
C ALA A 72 -4.05 29.46 9.05
N ILE A 73 -5.19 29.49 8.37
CA ILE A 73 -6.50 29.38 9.00
C ILE A 73 -7.04 27.97 8.79
N THR A 74 -7.50 27.30 9.86
CA THR A 74 -8.25 26.05 9.75
C THR A 74 -9.74 26.36 9.67
N GLN A 75 -10.49 25.64 8.85
CA GLN A 75 -11.93 25.89 8.69
C GLN A 75 -12.71 24.60 8.44
N ASP A 76 -13.83 24.47 9.14
CA ASP A 76 -14.82 23.43 8.91
C ASP A 76 -15.50 23.60 7.54
N VAL A 77 -15.36 22.58 6.70
CA VAL A 77 -16.05 22.38 5.42
C VAL A 77 -17.25 21.46 5.69
N TRP A 78 -18.38 22.06 6.03
CA TRP A 78 -19.57 21.36 6.52
C TRP A 78 -20.23 20.55 5.42
N TRP A 79 -20.34 19.24 5.63
CA TRP A 79 -20.99 18.33 4.68
C TRP A 79 -22.43 18.76 4.36
N GLY A 80 -23.17 19.16 5.39
CA GLY A 80 -24.54 19.67 5.26
C GLY A 80 -24.70 20.96 4.48
N LEU A 81 -23.62 21.69 4.20
CA LEU A 81 -23.65 22.85 3.31
C LEU A 81 -23.24 22.48 1.89
N VAL A 82 -22.20 21.66 1.76
CA VAL A 82 -21.60 21.37 0.45
C VAL A 82 -22.34 20.31 -0.33
N GLU A 83 -23.23 19.54 0.29
CA GLU A 83 -24.00 18.48 -0.38
C GLU A 83 -25.46 18.45 0.11
N ALA A 84 -26.03 19.61 0.42
CA ALA A 84 -27.36 19.71 1.02
C ALA A 84 -28.51 19.22 0.11
N ALA A 85 -28.38 19.47 -1.21
CA ALA A 85 -29.47 19.33 -2.17
C ALA A 85 -29.83 17.86 -2.48
N GLY A 86 -28.84 16.97 -2.41
CA GLY A 86 -29.00 15.56 -2.75
C GLY A 86 -27.64 14.89 -2.90
N ASP A 87 -27.66 13.56 -2.94
CA ASP A 87 -26.49 12.72 -3.17
C ASP A 87 -25.77 13.12 -4.45
N ASN A 88 -24.47 13.37 -4.33
CA ASN A 88 -23.57 13.88 -5.36
C ASN A 88 -23.97 15.24 -5.99
N GLN A 89 -24.78 16.05 -5.29
CA GLN A 89 -25.14 17.41 -5.70
C GLN A 89 -24.37 18.45 -4.90
N PHE A 90 -23.13 18.71 -5.33
CA PHE A 90 -22.21 19.54 -4.57
C PHE A 90 -22.34 21.05 -4.84
N ASP A 91 -22.32 21.86 -3.78
CA ASP A 91 -22.16 23.32 -3.84
C ASP A 91 -20.90 23.77 -3.07
N TRP A 92 -19.86 24.07 -3.84
CA TRP A 92 -18.57 24.54 -3.31
C TRP A 92 -18.43 26.07 -3.30
N SER A 93 -19.48 26.82 -3.67
CA SER A 93 -19.40 28.27 -3.94
C SER A 93 -18.89 29.08 -2.75
N TYR A 94 -19.47 28.87 -1.56
CA TYR A 94 -19.06 29.53 -0.32
C TYR A 94 -17.57 29.24 0.01
N TYR A 95 -17.14 27.99 -0.10
CA TYR A 95 -15.78 27.59 0.25
C TYR A 95 -14.75 28.02 -0.81
N LYS A 96 -15.13 28.16 -2.07
CA LYS A 96 -14.29 28.81 -3.09
C LYS A 96 -14.10 30.29 -2.81
N GLN A 97 -15.15 31.00 -2.37
CA GLN A 97 -15.03 32.39 -1.93
C GLN A 97 -14.14 32.50 -0.69
N TYR A 98 -14.32 31.61 0.28
CA TYR A 98 -13.47 31.54 1.47
C TYR A 98 -12.00 31.33 1.10
N ALA A 99 -11.68 30.31 0.31
CA ALA A 99 -10.32 30.01 -0.15
C ALA A 99 -9.71 31.18 -0.95
N SER A 100 -10.52 31.87 -1.76
CA SER A 100 -10.09 33.06 -2.50
C SER A 100 -9.67 34.21 -1.58
N VAL A 101 -10.46 34.50 -0.53
CA VAL A 101 -10.13 35.54 0.44
C VAL A 101 -8.87 35.18 1.23
N VAL A 102 -8.72 33.91 1.64
CA VAL A 102 -7.49 33.43 2.31
C VAL A 102 -6.27 33.59 1.41
N LYS A 103 -6.38 33.17 0.15
CA LYS A 103 -5.34 33.33 -0.88
C LYS A 103 -4.96 34.79 -1.07
N GLU A 104 -5.94 35.69 -1.13
CA GLU A 104 -5.72 37.13 -1.32
C GLU A 104 -4.92 37.76 -0.17
N VAL A 105 -5.13 37.32 1.07
CA VAL A 105 -4.36 37.80 2.24
C VAL A 105 -2.95 37.17 2.29
N GLY A 106 -2.71 36.08 1.57
CA GLY A 106 -1.43 35.36 1.58
C GLY A 106 -1.26 34.47 2.82
N LEU A 107 -2.36 34.01 3.42
CA LEU A 107 -2.36 32.92 4.41
C LEU A 107 -2.52 31.58 3.70
N LYS A 108 -2.16 30.50 4.39
CA LYS A 108 -2.56 29.15 3.99
C LYS A 108 -3.93 28.79 4.54
N TRP A 109 -4.58 27.79 3.94
CA TRP A 109 -5.88 27.29 4.34
C TRP A 109 -5.82 25.80 4.64
N ILE A 110 -6.22 25.39 5.85
CA ILE A 110 -6.31 23.99 6.25
C ILE A 110 -7.78 23.60 6.33
N PRO A 111 -8.37 23.00 5.28
CA PRO A 111 -9.75 22.54 5.30
C PRO A 111 -9.91 21.34 6.25
N ILE A 112 -10.99 21.34 7.04
CA ILE A 112 -11.48 20.18 7.78
C ILE A 112 -12.69 19.68 7.02
N ILE A 113 -12.67 18.47 6.48
CA ILE A 113 -13.84 17.90 5.80
C ILE A 113 -14.82 17.42 6.86
N SER A 114 -15.74 18.30 7.26
CA SER A 114 -16.58 18.17 8.46
C SER A 114 -17.87 17.40 8.15
N THR A 115 -17.75 16.08 8.17
CA THR A 115 -18.84 15.08 8.03
C THR A 115 -19.63 14.86 9.33
N HIS A 116 -19.74 15.90 10.15
CA HIS A 116 -20.46 15.89 11.42
C HIS A 116 -21.33 17.15 11.54
N LYS A 117 -22.28 17.12 12.47
CA LYS A 117 -23.16 18.24 12.81
C LYS A 117 -22.40 19.32 13.57
N CYS A 118 -22.64 20.57 13.21
CA CYS A 118 -22.30 21.75 14.02
C CYS A 118 -23.50 22.09 14.91
N GLY A 119 -23.34 22.11 16.24
CA GLY A 119 -24.41 22.38 17.19
C GLY A 119 -24.48 21.35 18.31
N ASP A 120 -25.07 21.74 19.44
CA ASP A 120 -25.28 20.94 20.65
C ASP A 120 -24.01 20.49 21.42
N ASN A 121 -22.81 20.76 20.89
CA ASN A 121 -21.54 20.57 21.60
C ASN A 121 -21.06 21.84 22.31
N VAL A 122 -20.13 21.68 23.24
CA VAL A 122 -19.55 22.79 24.02
C VAL A 122 -18.84 23.77 23.09
N GLY A 123 -19.29 25.04 23.11
CA GLY A 123 -18.68 26.11 22.31
C GLY A 123 -19.29 26.28 20.91
N ASP A 124 -20.26 25.46 20.52
CA ASP A 124 -20.93 25.62 19.23
C ASP A 124 -21.83 26.86 19.20
N ALA A 125 -21.59 27.74 18.24
CA ALA A 125 -22.39 28.92 17.95
C ALA A 125 -23.09 28.82 16.58
N CYS A 126 -23.39 27.59 16.17
CA CYS A 126 -23.87 27.20 14.85
C CYS A 126 -24.95 26.10 14.99
N TYR A 127 -25.73 25.92 13.93
CA TYR A 127 -26.64 24.78 13.81
C TYR A 127 -26.65 24.32 12.35
N ILE A 128 -25.83 23.32 12.03
CA ILE A 128 -25.63 22.79 10.67
C ILE A 128 -25.67 21.25 10.77
N GLU A 129 -26.80 20.67 10.39
CA GLU A 129 -26.99 19.22 10.29
C GLU A 129 -26.15 18.62 9.17
N ILE A 130 -25.84 17.33 9.22
CA ILE A 130 -25.33 16.60 8.04
C ILE A 130 -26.46 16.43 6.99
N PRO A 131 -26.16 16.13 5.71
CA PRO A 131 -27.18 16.16 4.65
C PRO A 131 -28.40 15.29 4.96
N SER A 132 -29.59 15.88 4.92
CA SER A 132 -30.81 15.21 5.38
C SER A 132 -31.19 13.99 4.53
N TRP A 133 -30.83 14.00 3.24
CA TRP A 133 -31.10 12.89 2.32
C TRP A 133 -30.31 11.62 2.68
N LEU A 134 -29.20 11.76 3.40
CA LEU A 134 -28.33 10.66 3.80
C LEU A 134 -29.10 9.63 4.62
N TRP A 135 -30.00 10.07 5.49
CA TRP A 135 -30.80 9.20 6.35
C TRP A 135 -31.78 8.29 5.59
N ASN A 136 -31.93 8.46 4.27
CA ASN A 136 -32.70 7.57 3.41
C ASN A 136 -31.86 6.45 2.76
N LYS A 137 -30.53 6.45 2.93
CA LYS A 137 -29.60 5.48 2.31
C LYS A 137 -29.42 4.19 3.11
N GLY A 138 -29.95 4.14 4.32
CA GLY A 138 -29.88 2.99 5.21
C GLY A 138 -30.89 3.14 6.35
N THR A 139 -30.92 2.17 7.26
CA THR A 139 -31.83 2.25 8.40
C THR A 139 -31.25 3.13 9.50
N ALA A 140 -32.12 3.75 10.31
CA ALA A 140 -31.68 4.52 11.48
C ALA A 140 -30.88 3.66 12.49
N ASP A 141 -31.13 2.34 12.54
CA ASP A 141 -30.43 1.45 13.46
C ASP A 141 -28.99 1.13 13.01
N GLU A 142 -28.74 1.12 11.70
CA GLU A 142 -27.39 0.97 11.13
C GLU A 142 -26.63 2.29 11.14
N MET A 143 -27.29 3.39 10.76
CA MET A 143 -26.65 4.67 10.45
C MET A 143 -26.48 5.58 11.66
N LYS A 144 -27.22 5.37 12.75
CA LYS A 144 -27.18 6.21 13.95
C LYS A 144 -26.64 5.44 15.15
N LEU A 145 -26.06 6.17 16.10
CA LEU A 145 -25.53 5.58 17.33
C LEU A 145 -26.60 5.62 18.43
N LYS A 146 -26.61 4.61 19.30
CA LYS A 146 -27.65 4.47 20.33
C LYS A 146 -26.99 4.22 21.68
N SER A 147 -27.28 5.08 22.65
CA SER A 147 -26.70 5.02 24.00
C SER A 147 -27.28 3.90 24.86
N GLU A 148 -26.65 3.65 26.01
CA GLU A 148 -27.13 2.78 27.10
C GLU A 148 -28.62 2.98 27.44
N THR A 149 -29.11 4.22 27.42
CA THR A 149 -30.50 4.56 27.78
C THR A 149 -31.43 4.64 26.56
N GLY A 150 -30.99 4.16 25.40
CA GLY A 150 -31.77 4.17 24.16
C GLY A 150 -31.82 5.50 23.43
N TYR A 151 -31.11 6.54 23.90
CA TYR A 151 -31.02 7.82 23.19
C TYR A 151 -30.30 7.61 21.84
N VAL A 152 -30.89 8.07 20.75
CA VAL A 152 -30.35 7.95 19.39
C VAL A 152 -29.65 9.26 19.02
N ASN A 153 -28.37 9.17 18.69
CA ASN A 153 -27.53 10.29 18.28
C ASN A 153 -27.28 10.24 16.76
N SER A 154 -27.36 11.40 16.11
CA SER A 154 -27.15 11.57 14.66
C SER A 154 -26.20 12.72 14.34
N GLU A 155 -25.24 13.01 15.22
CA GLU A 155 -24.23 14.04 14.98
C GLU A 155 -23.26 13.64 13.86
N ALA A 156 -22.99 12.35 13.71
CA ALA A 156 -22.22 11.78 12.62
C ALA A 156 -22.82 10.42 12.25
N VAL A 157 -22.45 9.90 11.09
CA VAL A 157 -22.87 8.55 10.69
C VAL A 157 -22.14 7.51 11.54
N SER A 158 -22.86 6.47 11.94
CA SER A 158 -22.29 5.31 12.63
C SER A 158 -21.14 4.70 11.81
N PRO A 159 -19.96 4.48 12.41
CA PRO A 159 -18.86 3.81 11.71
C PRO A 159 -19.14 2.36 11.30
N LEU A 160 -20.22 1.76 11.83
CA LEU A 160 -20.65 0.41 11.51
C LEU A 160 -21.55 0.34 10.27
N TRP A 161 -21.94 1.48 9.70
CA TRP A 161 -22.70 1.51 8.45
C TRP A 161 -21.77 1.28 7.26
N SER A 162 -22.12 0.34 6.40
CA SER A 162 -21.29 -0.05 5.25
C SER A 162 -21.11 1.07 4.22
N GLY A 163 -22.02 2.05 4.17
CA GLY A 163 -21.97 3.16 3.21
C GLY A 163 -21.00 4.30 3.57
N VAL A 164 -20.38 4.29 4.77
CA VAL A 164 -19.49 5.38 5.22
C VAL A 164 -18.33 5.58 4.24
N GLY A 165 -17.65 4.50 3.86
CA GLY A 165 -16.49 4.57 2.96
C GLY A 165 -16.84 5.15 1.60
N THR A 166 -17.98 4.74 1.02
CA THR A 166 -18.46 5.24 -0.28
C THR A 166 -18.73 6.74 -0.22
N GLN A 167 -19.56 7.18 0.72
CA GLN A 167 -20.01 8.57 0.79
C GLN A 167 -18.87 9.54 1.12
N TYR A 168 -17.94 9.11 1.98
CA TYR A 168 -16.77 9.93 2.29
C TYR A 168 -15.81 10.00 1.10
N SER A 169 -15.62 8.89 0.38
CA SER A 169 -14.81 8.86 -0.85
C SER A 169 -15.37 9.80 -1.94
N GLU A 170 -16.68 9.81 -2.14
CA GLU A 170 -17.37 10.71 -3.07
C GLU A 170 -17.17 12.17 -2.68
N LEU A 171 -17.41 12.51 -1.41
CA LEU A 171 -17.19 13.86 -0.87
C LEU A 171 -15.72 14.30 -1.00
N TYR A 172 -14.77 13.43 -0.68
CA TYR A 172 -13.33 13.72 -0.76
C TYR A 172 -12.88 13.92 -2.21
N SER A 173 -13.31 13.06 -3.12
CA SER A 173 -13.03 13.19 -4.56
C SER A 173 -13.61 14.49 -5.13
N ALA A 174 -14.84 14.83 -4.75
CA ALA A 174 -15.49 16.07 -5.16
C ALA A 174 -14.78 17.32 -4.61
N PHE A 175 -14.33 17.28 -3.34
CA PHE A 175 -13.50 18.33 -2.77
C PHE A 175 -12.17 18.48 -3.52
N ALA A 176 -11.48 17.36 -3.78
CA ALA A 176 -10.20 17.37 -4.48
C ALA A 176 -10.31 18.01 -5.87
N ALA A 177 -11.33 17.61 -6.64
CA ALA A 177 -11.61 18.20 -7.94
C ALA A 177 -11.96 19.70 -7.85
N ALA A 178 -12.79 20.09 -6.88
CA ALA A 178 -13.24 21.47 -6.73
C ALA A 178 -12.12 22.44 -6.30
N PHE A 179 -11.13 21.95 -5.54
CA PHE A 179 -10.09 22.78 -4.92
C PHE A 179 -8.67 22.55 -5.46
N ALA A 180 -8.49 21.76 -6.52
CA ALA A 180 -7.19 21.54 -7.17
C ALA A 180 -6.48 22.86 -7.54
N GLU A 181 -7.23 23.89 -7.99
CA GLU A 181 -6.70 25.22 -8.32
C GLU A 181 -6.14 25.99 -7.10
N TYR A 182 -6.54 25.59 -5.89
CA TYR A 182 -6.09 26.16 -4.61
C TYR A 182 -4.98 25.34 -3.95
N LYS A 183 -4.45 24.29 -4.61
CA LYS A 183 -3.38 23.41 -4.08
C LYS A 183 -2.25 24.18 -3.38
N SER A 184 -1.76 25.26 -4.00
CA SER A 184 -0.64 26.06 -3.47
C SER A 184 -0.88 26.73 -2.10
N ILE A 185 -2.14 26.89 -1.69
CA ILE A 185 -2.50 27.47 -0.40
C ILE A 185 -3.00 26.42 0.61
N ILE A 186 -3.18 25.17 0.22
CA ILE A 186 -3.63 24.08 1.10
C ILE A 186 -2.39 23.30 1.54
N PRO A 187 -1.92 23.41 2.80
CA PRO A 187 -0.69 22.77 3.25
C PRO A 187 -0.95 21.47 4.02
N LYS A 188 -2.22 21.18 4.34
CA LYS A 188 -2.69 20.06 5.16
C LYS A 188 -4.20 19.95 5.02
N ILE A 189 -4.76 18.73 5.15
CA ILE A 189 -6.20 18.47 5.18
C ILE A 189 -6.54 17.72 6.47
N TYR A 190 -7.65 18.06 7.14
CA TYR A 190 -8.18 17.32 8.27
C TYR A 190 -9.42 16.51 7.89
N LEU A 191 -9.51 15.30 8.41
CA LEU A 191 -10.70 14.46 8.32
C LEU A 191 -11.53 14.58 9.60
N SER A 192 -12.84 14.64 9.45
CA SER A 192 -13.79 14.43 10.53
C SER A 192 -14.08 12.94 10.67
N ALA A 193 -13.75 12.38 11.84
CA ALA A 193 -13.87 10.95 12.12
C ALA A 193 -15.01 10.60 13.11
N GLY A 194 -15.88 11.56 13.40
CA GLY A 194 -16.95 11.40 14.38
C GLY A 194 -17.53 12.74 14.87
N PRO A 195 -18.30 12.72 15.98
CA PRO A 195 -18.91 13.92 16.55
C PRO A 195 -17.87 15.00 16.87
N SER A 196 -18.21 16.26 16.58
CA SER A 196 -17.30 17.41 16.69
C SER A 196 -15.98 17.28 15.91
N GLY A 197 -15.94 16.40 14.89
CA GLY A 197 -14.76 16.19 14.06
C GLY A 197 -13.69 15.31 14.71
N GLU A 198 -13.99 14.67 15.83
CA GLU A 198 -13.06 13.83 16.59
C GLU A 198 -13.37 12.34 16.39
N LEU A 199 -12.34 11.50 16.35
CA LEU A 199 -12.48 10.05 16.33
C LEU A 199 -12.96 9.56 17.70
N ARG A 200 -14.27 9.54 17.92
CA ARG A 200 -14.91 9.06 19.15
C ARG A 200 -16.38 8.71 18.93
N PHE A 201 -16.96 8.06 19.93
CA PHE A 201 -18.40 7.98 20.08
C PHE A 201 -19.00 9.25 20.73
N PRO A 202 -20.31 9.55 20.52
CA PRO A 202 -21.02 10.67 21.15
C PRO A 202 -21.42 10.33 22.59
N SER A 203 -20.44 9.93 23.41
CA SER A 203 -20.68 9.42 24.77
C SER A 203 -21.05 10.49 25.78
N TYR A 204 -20.61 11.73 25.54
CA TYR A 204 -20.91 12.91 26.32
C TYR A 204 -21.70 13.90 25.47
N TYR A 205 -23.01 14.00 25.71
CA TYR A 205 -23.91 14.79 24.88
C TYR A 205 -25.06 15.36 25.70
N ALA A 206 -25.14 16.69 25.81
CA ALA A 206 -26.08 17.35 26.72
C ALA A 206 -27.55 17.01 26.42
N PRO A 207 -28.01 16.95 25.15
CA PRO A 207 -29.37 16.50 24.83
C PRO A 207 -29.68 15.04 25.23
N ALA A 208 -28.66 14.19 25.44
CA ALA A 208 -28.82 12.84 25.99
C ALA A 208 -28.83 12.79 27.53
N GLY A 209 -28.88 13.96 28.19
CA GLY A 209 -28.87 14.12 29.64
C GLY A 209 -27.48 14.07 30.27
N TRP A 210 -26.42 14.24 29.50
CA TRP A 210 -25.06 14.32 30.04
C TRP A 210 -24.73 15.73 30.54
N SER A 211 -23.98 15.79 31.64
CA SER A 211 -23.35 17.02 32.12
C SER A 211 -21.94 16.71 32.60
N TYR A 212 -20.98 17.58 32.31
CA TYR A 212 -19.64 17.47 32.86
C TYR A 212 -19.67 17.50 34.40
N PRO A 213 -18.92 16.64 35.12
CA PRO A 213 -17.91 15.69 34.64
C PRO A 213 -18.40 14.23 34.60
N SER A 214 -19.67 13.95 34.30
CA SER A 214 -20.17 12.56 34.30
C SER A 214 -19.43 11.68 33.27
N ARG A 215 -19.33 10.37 33.51
CA ARG A 215 -18.58 9.44 32.63
C ARG A 215 -19.13 9.27 31.20
N GLY A 216 -20.30 9.82 30.90
CA GLY A 216 -20.97 9.55 29.62
C GLY A 216 -21.56 8.15 29.55
N LYS A 217 -21.93 7.72 28.34
CA LYS A 217 -22.55 6.41 28.07
C LYS A 217 -21.92 5.75 26.84
N PHE A 218 -21.80 4.43 26.84
CA PHE A 218 -21.48 3.64 25.64
C PHE A 218 -22.56 3.80 24.57
N GLN A 219 -22.20 3.72 23.28
CA GLN A 219 -23.03 4.16 22.15
C GLN A 219 -23.40 3.07 21.13
N VAL A 220 -23.26 1.79 21.50
CA VAL A 220 -23.41 0.62 20.63
C VAL A 220 -24.64 -0.23 20.96
N TYR A 221 -25.77 0.42 21.27
CA TYR A 221 -27.01 -0.27 21.69
C TYR A 221 -28.05 -0.39 20.57
N SER A 222 -27.72 -0.05 19.32
CA SER A 222 -28.53 -0.42 18.17
C SER A 222 -28.51 -1.95 17.98
N GLU A 223 -29.53 -2.52 17.35
CA GLU A 223 -29.53 -3.97 17.11
C GLU A 223 -28.42 -4.34 16.13
N HIS A 224 -28.13 -3.49 15.16
CA HIS A 224 -26.98 -3.60 14.26
C HIS A 224 -25.65 -3.66 15.03
N ALA A 225 -25.42 -2.74 15.97
CA ALA A 225 -24.19 -2.72 16.77
C ALA A 225 -24.08 -3.93 17.71
N LYS A 226 -25.18 -4.34 18.36
CA LYS A 226 -25.22 -5.57 19.15
C LYS A 226 -24.89 -6.80 18.30
N GLN A 227 -25.44 -6.86 17.08
CA GLN A 227 -25.14 -7.96 16.16
C GLN A 227 -23.67 -7.95 15.73
N ALA A 228 -23.09 -6.79 15.45
CA ALA A 228 -21.67 -6.65 15.16
C ALA A 228 -20.79 -7.15 16.32
N PHE A 229 -21.13 -6.81 17.56
CA PHE A 229 -20.43 -7.34 18.75
C PHE A 229 -20.55 -8.86 18.88
N ARG A 230 -21.77 -9.40 18.72
CA ARG A 230 -22.02 -10.85 18.76
C ARG A 230 -21.17 -11.58 17.72
N THR A 231 -21.16 -11.09 16.49
CA THR A 231 -20.36 -11.64 15.40
C THR A 231 -18.87 -11.59 15.76
N ALA A 232 -18.36 -10.45 16.23
CA ALA A 232 -16.95 -10.32 16.61
C ALA A 232 -16.54 -11.32 17.71
N MET A 233 -17.37 -11.52 18.72
CA MET A 233 -17.09 -12.46 19.80
C MET A 233 -17.16 -13.92 19.33
N LYS A 234 -18.11 -14.23 18.43
CA LYS A 234 -18.18 -15.55 17.80
C LYS A 234 -16.97 -15.83 16.91
N THR A 235 -16.52 -14.85 16.15
CA THR A 235 -15.30 -14.97 15.34
C THR A 235 -14.10 -15.22 16.23
N LYS A 236 -13.99 -14.49 17.35
CA LYS A 236 -12.86 -14.63 18.29
C LYS A 236 -12.82 -15.99 18.99
N TYR A 237 -13.97 -16.52 19.41
CA TYR A 237 -14.06 -17.71 20.27
C TYR A 237 -14.66 -18.95 19.61
N GLY A 238 -15.00 -18.87 18.33
CA GLY A 238 -15.56 -19.93 17.49
C GLY A 238 -17.01 -20.33 17.79
N SER A 239 -17.46 -20.25 19.04
CA SER A 239 -18.81 -20.68 19.46
C SER A 239 -19.27 -20.02 20.76
N LEU A 240 -20.58 -20.10 21.05
CA LEU A 240 -21.15 -19.67 22.34
C LEU A 240 -20.52 -20.40 23.54
N SER A 241 -20.16 -21.68 23.35
CA SER A 241 -19.44 -22.46 24.38
C SER A 241 -18.05 -21.89 24.65
N GLY A 242 -17.32 -21.53 23.59
CA GLY A 242 -16.02 -20.87 23.69
C GLY A 242 -16.10 -19.53 24.41
N ILE A 243 -17.13 -18.73 24.11
CA ILE A 243 -17.41 -17.45 24.78
C ILE A 243 -17.67 -17.70 26.27
N ASN A 244 -18.54 -18.66 26.62
CA ASN A 244 -18.82 -19.00 28.02
C ASN A 244 -17.58 -19.45 28.77
N ALA A 245 -16.73 -20.27 28.15
CA ALA A 245 -15.48 -20.71 28.73
C ALA A 245 -14.52 -19.53 28.99
N ALA A 246 -14.38 -18.61 28.03
CA ALA A 246 -13.50 -17.46 28.15
C ALA A 246 -14.00 -16.42 29.18
N TRP A 247 -15.31 -16.16 29.20
CA TRP A 247 -15.92 -15.15 30.06
C TRP A 247 -16.28 -15.68 31.45
N GLY A 248 -16.25 -17.00 31.66
CA GLY A 248 -16.79 -17.61 32.87
C GLY A 248 -18.31 -17.41 32.98
N SER A 249 -19.01 -17.29 31.85
CA SER A 249 -20.45 -17.05 31.80
C SER A 249 -21.24 -18.34 31.58
N SER A 250 -22.57 -18.25 31.68
CA SER A 250 -23.50 -19.37 31.43
C SER A 250 -24.62 -18.96 30.49
N LEU A 251 -24.25 -18.30 29.39
CA LEU A 251 -25.17 -17.86 28.35
C LEU A 251 -25.74 -19.09 27.63
N THR A 252 -27.06 -19.13 27.47
CA THR A 252 -27.80 -20.22 26.83
C THR A 252 -28.15 -19.91 25.37
N SER A 253 -28.04 -18.65 24.95
CA SER A 253 -28.23 -18.24 23.55
C SER A 253 -27.34 -17.07 23.14
N GLU A 254 -27.04 -16.97 21.85
CA GLU A 254 -26.22 -15.88 21.28
C GLU A 254 -26.86 -14.50 21.49
N SER A 255 -28.19 -14.43 21.54
CA SER A 255 -28.92 -13.19 21.79
C SER A 255 -28.61 -12.56 23.16
N GLN A 256 -28.11 -13.34 24.12
CA GLN A 256 -27.71 -12.87 25.44
C GLN A 256 -26.32 -12.22 25.47
N ILE A 257 -25.53 -12.37 24.40
CA ILE A 257 -24.30 -11.60 24.23
C ILE A 257 -24.70 -10.16 23.91
N SER A 258 -24.30 -9.24 24.80
CA SER A 258 -24.71 -7.83 24.78
C SER A 258 -23.56 -6.93 25.26
N PRO A 259 -23.49 -5.68 24.79
CA PRO A 259 -22.81 -4.61 25.51
C PRO A 259 -23.28 -4.51 26.97
N PRO A 260 -22.52 -3.85 27.87
CA PRO A 260 -22.86 -3.76 29.28
C PRO A 260 -24.27 -3.20 29.48
N THR A 261 -25.13 -3.90 30.22
CA THR A 261 -26.52 -3.46 30.45
C THR A 261 -26.64 -2.42 31.56
N ASP A 262 -25.62 -2.31 32.40
CA ASP A 262 -25.45 -1.28 33.43
C ASP A 262 -24.03 -0.74 33.31
N GLY A 263 -23.88 0.42 32.67
CA GLY A 263 -22.57 1.03 32.46
C GLY A 263 -21.92 1.54 33.75
N ASP A 264 -22.70 1.92 34.78
CA ASP A 264 -22.12 2.35 36.06
C ASP A 264 -21.63 1.12 36.84
N GLY A 265 -22.48 0.10 36.93
CA GLY A 265 -22.17 -1.19 37.53
C GLY A 265 -21.02 -1.93 36.85
N PHE A 266 -20.82 -1.72 35.53
CA PHE A 266 -19.68 -2.24 34.79
C PHE A 266 -18.34 -1.79 35.37
N TYR A 267 -18.26 -0.58 35.92
CA TYR A 267 -17.06 -0.10 36.62
C TYR A 267 -17.07 -0.47 38.09
N THR A 268 -18.12 -0.09 38.83
CA THR A 268 -18.14 -0.28 40.29
C THR A 268 -18.16 -1.75 40.71
N GLY A 269 -18.69 -2.63 39.86
CA GLY A 269 -18.67 -4.09 40.03
C GLY A 269 -17.42 -4.78 39.47
N GLY A 270 -16.45 -4.04 38.93
CA GLY A 270 -15.22 -4.61 38.35
C GLY A 270 -15.38 -5.28 36.98
N GLY A 271 -16.53 -5.10 36.32
CA GLY A 271 -16.83 -5.66 35.00
C GLY A 271 -15.80 -5.29 33.94
N TYR A 272 -15.32 -4.04 33.92
CA TYR A 272 -14.29 -3.57 32.99
C TYR A 272 -12.97 -4.36 33.05
N ALA A 273 -12.64 -4.93 34.21
CA ALA A 273 -11.42 -5.71 34.41
C ALA A 273 -11.57 -7.20 34.09
N SER A 274 -12.82 -7.68 33.93
CA SER A 274 -13.12 -9.06 33.54
C SER A 274 -12.72 -9.34 32.09
N THR A 275 -12.64 -10.62 31.70
CA THR A 275 -12.40 -11.01 30.29
C THR A 275 -13.45 -10.41 29.37
N TYR A 276 -14.74 -10.51 29.74
CA TYR A 276 -15.84 -9.87 29.03
C TYR A 276 -15.63 -8.36 28.85
N GLY A 277 -15.24 -7.67 29.92
CA GLY A 277 -15.04 -6.22 29.88
C GLY A 277 -13.89 -5.81 28.97
N LYS A 278 -12.77 -6.54 29.01
CA LYS A 278 -11.64 -6.32 28.10
C LYS A 278 -12.02 -6.58 26.64
N ASP A 279 -12.78 -7.65 26.38
CA ASP A 279 -13.26 -7.96 25.03
C ASP A 279 -14.21 -6.89 24.49
N PHE A 280 -15.17 -6.46 25.31
CA PHE A 280 -16.10 -5.40 24.95
C PHE A 280 -15.36 -4.09 24.65
N LEU A 281 -14.48 -3.63 25.56
CA LEU A 281 -13.75 -2.37 25.39
C LEU A 281 -12.78 -2.42 24.20
N SER A 282 -12.11 -3.57 24.01
CA SER A 282 -11.24 -3.81 22.86
C SER A 282 -12.02 -3.76 21.54
N TRP A 283 -13.17 -4.43 21.46
CA TRP A 283 -14.03 -4.38 20.27
C TRP A 283 -14.62 -2.99 20.04
N TYR A 284 -15.06 -2.32 21.10
CA TYR A 284 -15.63 -0.98 21.03
C TYR A 284 -14.63 0.03 20.46
N GLN A 285 -13.37 -0.02 20.91
CA GLN A 285 -12.29 0.76 20.30
C GLN A 285 -11.99 0.32 18.85
N SER A 286 -12.01 -0.97 18.53
CA SER A 286 -11.70 -1.44 17.17
C SER A 286 -12.68 -0.95 16.11
N VAL A 287 -13.91 -0.59 16.50
CA VAL A 287 -14.85 0.09 15.60
C VAL A 287 -14.30 1.45 15.15
N LEU A 288 -13.68 2.21 16.04
CA LEU A 288 -13.05 3.50 15.71
C LEU A 288 -11.75 3.31 14.93
N GLU A 289 -10.93 2.31 15.27
CA GLU A 289 -9.69 2.00 14.55
C GLU A 289 -9.99 1.61 13.09
N ASN A 290 -10.95 0.71 12.88
CA ASN A 290 -11.39 0.32 11.54
C ASN A 290 -11.97 1.52 10.76
N HIS A 291 -12.73 2.39 11.43
CA HIS A 291 -13.25 3.60 10.82
C HIS A 291 -12.13 4.52 10.32
N LEU A 292 -11.12 4.74 11.16
CA LEU A 292 -9.97 5.56 10.82
C LEU A 292 -9.24 5.01 9.58
N SER A 293 -9.07 3.69 9.48
CA SER A 293 -8.51 3.04 8.29
C SER A 293 -9.35 3.25 7.03
N VAL A 294 -10.68 3.11 7.13
CA VAL A 294 -11.59 3.31 6.00
C VAL A 294 -11.51 4.75 5.47
N ILE A 295 -11.61 5.75 6.35
CA ILE A 295 -11.62 7.15 5.91
C ILE A 295 -10.21 7.65 5.53
N GLY A 296 -9.17 7.14 6.19
CA GLY A 296 -7.78 7.44 5.86
C GLY A 296 -7.43 6.97 4.45
N GLN A 297 -7.79 5.72 4.11
CA GLN A 297 -7.61 5.19 2.76
C GLN A 297 -8.37 6.00 1.71
N ALA A 298 -9.66 6.32 1.97
CA ALA A 298 -10.46 7.13 1.06
C ALA A 298 -9.85 8.52 0.83
N ALA A 299 -9.31 9.13 1.88
CA ALA A 299 -8.65 10.43 1.82
C ALA A 299 -7.35 10.38 1.01
N HIS A 300 -6.46 9.42 1.28
CA HIS A 300 -5.22 9.25 0.53
C HIS A 300 -5.48 9.01 -0.96
N ASN A 301 -6.45 8.15 -1.30
CA ASN A 301 -6.88 7.90 -2.68
C ASN A 301 -7.35 9.19 -3.39
N SER A 302 -8.01 10.09 -2.67
CA SER A 302 -8.59 11.32 -3.23
C SER A 302 -7.61 12.49 -3.27
N PHE A 303 -6.69 12.58 -2.30
CA PHE A 303 -5.92 13.78 -2.03
C PHE A 303 -4.44 13.69 -2.40
N ASP A 304 -3.83 12.50 -2.42
CA ASP A 304 -2.36 12.40 -2.56
C ASP A 304 -1.88 12.84 -3.94
N SER A 305 -2.54 12.40 -5.02
CA SER A 305 -2.22 12.81 -6.39
C SER A 305 -2.53 14.28 -6.67
N VAL A 306 -3.52 14.84 -5.96
CA VAL A 306 -3.99 16.22 -6.17
C VAL A 306 -3.19 17.21 -5.33
N PHE A 307 -3.17 17.05 -4.01
CA PHE A 307 -2.56 18.00 -3.08
C PHE A 307 -1.16 17.59 -2.62
N ASN A 308 -0.92 16.30 -2.42
CA ASN A 308 0.33 15.77 -1.84
C ASN A 308 0.73 16.51 -0.55
N VAL A 309 -0.19 16.55 0.41
CA VAL A 309 -0.01 17.22 1.71
C VAL A 309 -0.35 16.28 2.86
N PRO A 310 0.16 16.53 4.08
CA PRO A 310 -0.22 15.75 5.24
C PRO A 310 -1.74 15.73 5.43
N ILE A 311 -2.28 14.56 5.76
CA ILE A 311 -3.68 14.36 6.13
C ILE A 311 -3.68 14.05 7.63
N GLY A 312 -4.61 14.64 8.38
CA GLY A 312 -4.71 14.40 9.83
C GLY A 312 -6.12 14.08 10.29
N ALA A 313 -6.22 13.52 11.49
CA ALA A 313 -7.46 13.35 12.23
C ALA A 313 -7.25 13.73 13.71
N LYS A 314 -8.35 13.85 14.46
CA LYS A 314 -8.35 14.36 15.83
C LYS A 314 -8.74 13.30 16.84
N VAL A 315 -8.04 13.24 17.96
CA VAL A 315 -8.44 12.44 19.14
C VAL A 315 -8.88 13.41 20.24
N SER A 316 -9.99 13.09 20.89
CA SER A 316 -10.63 13.93 21.88
C SER A 316 -9.89 13.91 23.22
N GLY A 317 -9.78 15.07 23.88
CA GLY A 317 -9.15 15.22 25.19
C GLY A 317 -10.10 14.88 26.33
N VAL A 318 -10.47 13.62 26.49
CA VAL A 318 -11.41 13.16 27.53
C VAL A 318 -10.71 13.07 28.89
N HIS A 319 -10.47 14.23 29.49
CA HIS A 319 -9.54 14.37 30.61
C HIS A 319 -10.15 14.17 32.01
N TRP A 320 -11.45 13.88 32.11
CA TRP A 320 -12.18 13.76 33.38
C TRP A 320 -12.50 12.30 33.72
N GLN A 321 -12.79 12.00 34.99
CA GLN A 321 -12.92 10.65 35.54
C GLN A 321 -11.68 9.73 35.37
N MET A 322 -10.54 10.25 34.92
CA MET A 322 -9.34 9.45 34.67
C MET A 322 -8.87 8.73 35.94
N THR A 323 -8.74 9.48 37.04
CA THR A 323 -8.28 8.97 38.35
C THR A 323 -9.41 8.68 39.33
N ASN A 324 -10.66 8.56 38.85
CA ASN A 324 -11.78 8.22 39.72
C ASN A 324 -11.53 6.82 40.34
N PRO A 325 -11.51 6.68 41.68
CA PRO A 325 -11.17 5.42 42.34
C PRO A 325 -12.19 4.31 42.14
N THR A 326 -13.45 4.64 41.82
CA THR A 326 -14.52 3.66 41.61
C THR A 326 -14.85 3.45 40.13
N MET A 327 -14.46 4.38 39.26
CA MET A 327 -14.75 4.33 37.82
C MET A 327 -13.58 4.86 36.97
N PRO A 328 -12.39 4.26 37.08
CA PRO A 328 -11.18 4.78 36.44
C PRO A 328 -11.33 4.78 34.92
N HIS A 329 -10.89 5.87 34.28
CA HIS A 329 -10.93 6.06 32.82
C HIS A 329 -12.32 5.86 32.19
N SER A 330 -13.39 5.95 32.98
CA SER A 330 -14.74 5.60 32.52
C SER A 330 -15.25 6.52 31.41
N ALA A 331 -14.86 7.80 31.44
CA ALA A 331 -15.18 8.74 30.37
C ALA A 331 -14.46 8.41 29.06
N GLU A 332 -13.16 8.11 29.13
CA GLU A 332 -12.34 7.74 27.97
C GLU A 332 -12.87 6.46 27.32
N HIS A 333 -13.12 5.44 28.13
CA HIS A 333 -13.69 4.19 27.67
C HIS A 333 -15.07 4.38 27.00
N ALA A 334 -15.96 5.21 27.57
CA ALA A 334 -17.26 5.49 26.98
C ALA A 334 -17.13 6.21 25.62
N ALA A 335 -16.13 7.09 25.47
CA ALA A 335 -15.78 7.74 24.21
C ALA A 335 -15.13 6.80 23.18
N GLY A 336 -14.67 5.62 23.61
CA GLY A 336 -14.07 4.58 22.77
C GLY A 336 -12.56 4.41 22.94
N TYR A 337 -11.96 5.04 23.96
CA TYR A 337 -10.52 4.99 24.22
C TYR A 337 -10.22 4.03 25.36
N TYR A 338 -9.72 2.86 25.00
CA TYR A 338 -9.31 1.78 25.89
C TYR A 338 -7.78 1.59 25.92
N ASP A 339 -7.12 1.70 24.76
CA ASP A 339 -5.68 1.56 24.59
C ASP A 339 -5.16 2.57 23.55
N TYR A 340 -4.57 3.67 24.03
CA TYR A 340 -3.98 4.69 23.17
C TYR A 340 -2.75 4.19 22.39
N ASN A 341 -2.01 3.18 22.85
CA ASN A 341 -0.91 2.63 22.05
C ASN A 341 -1.44 1.97 20.79
N ARG A 342 -2.54 1.23 20.90
CA ARG A 342 -3.18 0.60 19.75
C ARG A 342 -3.84 1.63 18.84
N LEU A 343 -4.57 2.59 19.42
CA LEU A 343 -5.23 3.64 18.65
C LEU A 343 -4.23 4.49 17.85
N ILE A 344 -3.13 4.94 18.48
CA ILE A 344 -2.11 5.76 17.82
C ILE A 344 -1.27 4.93 16.84
N GLN A 345 -1.18 3.60 17.03
CA GLN A 345 -0.62 2.72 16.00
C GLN A 345 -1.46 2.80 14.72
N THR A 346 -2.79 2.82 14.81
CA THR A 346 -3.66 2.97 13.64
C THR A 346 -3.43 4.29 12.91
N PHE A 347 -3.15 5.40 13.61
CA PHE A 347 -2.74 6.66 12.95
C PHE A 347 -1.46 6.48 12.12
N LYS A 348 -0.48 5.74 12.64
CA LYS A 348 0.75 5.41 11.90
C LYS A 348 0.43 4.55 10.68
N ASP A 349 -0.31 3.46 10.88
CA ASP A 349 -0.61 2.48 9.84
C ASP A 349 -1.44 3.08 8.69
N THR A 350 -2.22 4.11 9.00
CA THR A 350 -3.05 4.85 8.03
C THR A 350 -2.38 6.10 7.46
N ASN A 351 -1.12 6.36 7.83
CA ASN A 351 -0.36 7.55 7.42
C ASN A 351 -1.06 8.89 7.75
N LEU A 352 -1.75 8.95 8.90
CA LEU A 352 -2.45 10.15 9.36
C LEU A 352 -1.67 10.85 10.49
N ASP A 353 -1.54 12.17 10.38
CA ASP A 353 -1.08 13.04 11.46
C ASP A 353 -2.11 13.03 12.61
N LEU A 354 -1.60 12.96 13.85
CA LEU A 354 -2.42 13.04 15.05
C LEU A 354 -2.58 14.50 15.50
N THR A 355 -3.82 14.91 15.76
CA THR A 355 -4.13 16.14 16.50
C THR A 355 -4.73 15.81 17.86
N PHE A 356 -4.19 16.42 18.91
CA PHE A 356 -4.68 16.27 20.27
C PHE A 356 -4.99 17.63 20.91
N THR A 357 -5.92 17.67 21.86
CA THR A 357 -6.44 18.90 22.47
C THR A 357 -6.08 19.01 23.96
N CYS A 358 -6.59 20.01 24.66
CA CYS A 358 -6.36 20.31 26.08
C CYS A 358 -4.93 20.75 26.45
N LEU A 359 -4.14 21.23 25.49
CA LEU A 359 -2.75 21.64 25.72
C LEU A 359 -2.61 22.81 26.71
N GLU A 360 -3.66 23.60 26.91
CA GLU A 360 -3.69 24.76 27.81
C GLU A 360 -3.97 24.40 29.28
N MET A 361 -4.39 23.16 29.56
CA MET A 361 -4.96 22.79 30.84
C MET A 361 -3.92 22.22 31.83
N TYR A 362 -4.23 22.37 33.12
CA TYR A 362 -3.43 21.83 34.24
C TYR A 362 -4.15 20.67 34.91
N ASP A 363 -3.39 19.74 35.49
CA ASP A 363 -3.95 18.64 36.27
C ASP A 363 -4.55 19.14 37.59
N SER A 364 -5.65 18.51 38.01
CA SER A 364 -6.30 18.77 39.30
C SER A 364 -6.45 17.49 40.12
N GLY A 365 -6.88 16.39 39.48
CA GLY A 365 -7.07 15.07 40.11
C GLY A 365 -8.14 14.98 41.21
N SER A 366 -8.71 16.10 41.64
CA SER A 366 -9.66 16.19 42.75
C SER A 366 -11.07 15.77 42.36
N ALA A 367 -11.77 15.18 43.33
CA ALA A 367 -13.20 14.92 43.23
C ALA A 367 -13.99 16.24 43.08
N PRO A 368 -15.13 16.25 42.36
CA PRO A 368 -15.76 15.11 41.69
C PRO A 368 -15.25 14.88 40.24
N ASN A 369 -14.34 15.71 39.74
CA ASN A 369 -13.99 15.71 38.32
C ASN A 369 -12.89 14.71 37.96
N TYR A 370 -11.93 14.49 38.87
CA TYR A 370 -10.77 13.62 38.65
C TYR A 370 -10.00 13.93 37.36
N ASN A 371 -9.73 15.23 37.15
CA ASN A 371 -9.17 15.76 35.91
C ASN A 371 -7.66 15.62 35.81
N MET A 372 -7.16 15.00 34.73
CA MET A 372 -5.73 14.88 34.45
C MET A 372 -5.34 15.28 32.99
N PRO A 373 -5.75 16.45 32.48
CA PRO A 373 -5.50 16.83 31.09
C PRO A 373 -4.03 17.00 30.72
N SER A 374 -3.19 17.55 31.60
CA SER A 374 -1.76 17.72 31.33
C SER A 374 -1.06 16.36 31.27
N SER A 375 -1.40 15.45 32.19
CA SER A 375 -0.88 14.08 32.17
C SER A 375 -1.37 13.29 30.95
N LEU A 376 -2.62 13.50 30.51
CA LEU A 376 -3.14 12.88 29.30
C LEU A 376 -2.40 13.37 28.06
N VAL A 377 -2.17 14.69 27.92
CA VAL A 377 -1.34 15.25 26.84
C VAL A 377 0.06 14.63 26.86
N ASP A 378 0.67 14.46 28.04
CA ASP A 378 1.99 13.85 28.17
C ASP A 378 2.01 12.39 27.69
N GLN A 379 0.99 11.62 28.06
CA GLN A 379 0.82 10.23 27.64
C GLN A 379 0.67 10.12 26.12
N ILE A 380 -0.26 10.85 25.53
CA ILE A 380 -0.54 10.81 24.08
C ILE A 380 0.68 11.26 23.29
N SER A 381 1.33 12.35 23.72
CA SER A 381 2.50 12.89 23.03
C SER A 381 3.69 11.92 23.10
N ALA A 382 3.92 11.28 24.24
CA ALA A 382 4.97 10.27 24.38
C ALA A 382 4.71 9.05 23.48
N ILE A 383 3.47 8.56 23.42
CA ILE A 383 3.10 7.42 22.56
C ILE A 383 3.32 7.78 21.09
N ALA A 384 2.80 8.92 20.64
CA ALA A 384 2.97 9.36 19.25
C ALA A 384 4.43 9.51 18.85
N ASN A 385 5.26 10.15 19.69
CA ASN A 385 6.69 10.28 19.44
C ASN A 385 7.40 8.92 19.39
N SER A 386 7.06 7.98 20.30
CA SER A 386 7.65 6.63 20.27
C SER A 386 7.31 5.84 19.01
N LYS A 387 6.20 6.18 18.34
CA LYS A 387 5.77 5.57 17.08
C LYS A 387 6.22 6.37 15.85
N GLY A 388 6.72 7.59 16.02
CA GLY A 388 7.05 8.49 14.90
C GLY A 388 5.82 9.10 14.21
N VAL A 389 4.69 9.21 14.92
CA VAL A 389 3.48 9.88 14.42
C VAL A 389 3.62 11.39 14.66
N ARG A 390 3.37 12.19 13.61
CA ARG A 390 3.46 13.65 13.71
C ARG A 390 2.35 14.22 14.59
N LEU A 391 2.75 15.03 15.57
CA LEU A 391 1.85 15.63 16.56
C LEU A 391 1.45 17.07 16.19
N ASN A 392 0.15 17.34 16.32
CA ASN A 392 -0.46 18.67 16.20
C ASN A 392 -1.32 18.92 17.45
N GLY A 393 -1.39 20.17 17.89
CA GLY A 393 -2.06 20.55 19.14
C GLY A 393 -3.21 21.52 18.94
N GLU A 394 -4.21 21.46 19.81
CA GLU A 394 -5.28 22.45 19.94
C GLU A 394 -5.53 22.80 21.42
N ASN A 395 -6.08 23.98 21.69
CA ASN A 395 -6.70 24.27 22.99
C ASN A 395 -8.14 23.76 23.00
N ALA A 396 -8.61 23.25 24.14
CA ALA A 396 -9.97 22.74 24.25
C ALA A 396 -11.00 23.85 24.48
N LEU A 397 -10.65 24.86 25.30
CA LEU A 397 -11.50 26.01 25.59
C LEU A 397 -10.80 27.32 25.23
N PRO A 398 -11.54 28.44 25.05
CA PRO A 398 -10.92 29.75 24.85
C PRO A 398 -9.87 30.08 25.92
N VAL A 399 -8.67 30.44 25.46
CA VAL A 399 -7.53 30.75 26.35
C VAL A 399 -7.54 32.24 26.71
N SER A 400 -7.39 32.55 27.99
CA SER A 400 -7.26 33.92 28.49
C SER A 400 -6.04 34.08 29.39
N GLY A 401 -5.27 35.14 29.19
CA GLY A 401 -4.07 35.45 29.97
C GLY A 401 -2.87 34.53 29.67
N SER A 402 -1.69 34.91 30.19
CA SER A 402 -0.42 34.27 29.83
C SER A 402 -0.24 32.84 30.35
N GLY A 403 -0.97 32.43 31.39
CA GLY A 403 -0.84 31.09 32.00
C GLY A 403 -1.16 29.96 31.03
N GLY A 404 -2.31 30.04 30.33
CA GLY A 404 -2.70 29.01 29.37
C GLY A 404 -1.79 28.96 28.14
N PHE A 405 -1.37 30.12 27.62
CA PHE A 405 -0.42 30.19 26.50
C PHE A 405 0.97 29.66 26.87
N SER A 406 1.45 29.94 28.09
CA SER A 406 2.69 29.36 28.60
C SER A 406 2.58 27.84 28.78
N LYS A 407 1.41 27.33 29.16
CA LYS A 407 1.16 25.89 29.25
C LYS A 407 1.17 25.22 27.88
N ILE A 408 0.56 25.85 26.88
CA ILE A 408 0.63 25.41 25.47
C ILE A 408 2.09 25.35 25.03
N GLU A 409 2.85 26.44 25.17
CA GLU A 409 4.26 26.50 24.81
C GLU A 409 5.05 25.35 25.44
N GLN A 410 4.86 25.12 26.75
CA GLN A 410 5.51 24.03 27.49
C GLN A 410 5.29 22.68 26.78
N LYS A 411 4.04 22.35 26.41
CA LYS A 411 3.72 21.07 25.76
C LYS A 411 4.28 20.98 24.36
N LEU A 412 4.21 22.07 23.58
CA LEU A 412 4.73 22.12 22.22
C LEU A 412 6.23 21.85 22.19
N THR A 413 7.00 22.52 23.05
CA THR A 413 8.46 22.39 23.09
C THR A 413 8.91 21.08 23.70
N GLN A 414 8.20 20.57 24.72
CA GLN A 414 8.56 19.31 25.39
C GLN A 414 8.48 18.09 24.47
N TYR A 415 7.56 18.08 23.51
CA TYR A 415 7.28 16.91 22.67
C TYR A 415 7.52 17.15 21.17
N GLY A 416 8.07 18.29 20.76
CA GLY A 416 8.41 18.53 19.36
C GLY A 416 7.19 18.57 18.44
N TYR A 417 6.14 19.27 18.84
CA TYR A 417 4.93 19.39 18.01
C TYR A 417 5.25 20.02 16.65
N THR A 418 4.54 19.57 15.61
CA THR A 418 4.66 20.04 14.22
C THR A 418 3.66 21.14 13.87
N GLY A 419 2.67 21.38 14.72
CA GLY A 419 1.75 22.50 14.58
C GLY A 419 0.85 22.69 15.78
N PHE A 420 0.26 23.88 15.87
CA PHE A 420 -0.74 24.23 16.87
C PHE A 420 -1.86 25.07 16.25
N THR A 421 -3.12 24.73 16.50
CA THR A 421 -4.28 25.52 16.08
C THR A 421 -4.95 26.16 17.29
N LEU A 422 -5.07 27.49 17.28
CA LEU A 422 -5.81 28.22 18.32
C LEU A 422 -7.31 28.27 18.02
N LEU A 423 -8.12 27.85 18.98
CA LEU A 423 -9.58 27.97 18.96
C LEU A 423 -10.01 29.23 19.75
N ARG A 424 -10.62 30.25 19.12
CA ARG A 424 -10.85 30.50 17.68
C ARG A 424 -10.54 31.97 17.33
N ILE A 425 -10.66 32.35 16.06
CA ILE A 425 -10.27 33.68 15.53
C ILE A 425 -10.77 34.87 16.36
N ASN A 426 -12.02 34.83 16.83
CA ASN A 426 -12.61 35.94 17.60
C ASN A 426 -12.01 36.11 19.00
N ASN A 427 -11.23 35.14 19.50
CA ASN A 427 -10.50 35.27 20.75
C ASN A 427 -9.23 36.12 20.60
N VAL A 428 -8.70 36.22 19.38
CA VAL A 428 -7.46 36.94 19.09
C VAL A 428 -7.63 38.14 18.15
N VAL A 429 -8.73 38.21 17.40
CA VAL A 429 -9.04 39.35 16.53
C VAL A 429 -10.52 39.71 16.59
N ASN A 430 -10.83 40.99 16.85
CA ASN A 430 -12.18 41.53 16.84
C ASN A 430 -12.75 41.57 15.41
N SER A 431 -14.07 41.76 15.27
CA SER A 431 -14.73 41.82 13.96
C SER A 431 -14.29 42.99 13.07
N ASP A 432 -13.80 44.09 13.65
CA ASP A 432 -13.23 45.24 12.91
C ASP A 432 -11.80 45.00 12.43
N GLY A 433 -11.23 43.81 12.69
CA GLY A 433 -9.86 43.46 12.36
C GLY A 433 -8.83 43.87 13.40
N SER A 434 -9.20 44.57 14.48
CA SER A 434 -8.27 44.92 15.55
C SER A 434 -7.86 43.70 16.39
N ALA A 435 -6.60 43.62 16.79
CA ALA A 435 -6.11 42.55 17.66
C ALA A 435 -6.69 42.67 19.08
N THR A 436 -7.08 41.54 19.69
CA THR A 436 -7.42 41.50 21.13
C THR A 436 -6.14 41.49 21.97
N GLY A 437 -6.28 41.61 23.29
CA GLY A 437 -5.15 41.44 24.22
C GLY A 437 -4.47 40.07 24.12
N GLU A 438 -5.22 39.02 23.72
CA GLU A 438 -4.70 37.66 23.64
C GLU A 438 -3.85 37.40 22.39
N MET A 439 -3.97 38.22 21.34
CA MET A 439 -3.09 38.11 20.18
C MET A 439 -1.61 38.31 20.56
N ALA A 440 -1.34 39.23 21.50
CA ALA A 440 0.01 39.45 21.99
C ALA A 440 0.55 38.20 22.72
N ASN A 441 -0.28 37.54 23.52
CA ASN A 441 0.11 36.28 24.18
C ASN A 441 0.34 35.16 23.15
N PHE A 442 -0.58 34.98 22.18
CA PHE A 442 -0.43 33.98 21.15
C PHE A 442 0.86 34.18 20.33
N LYS A 443 1.21 35.44 20.03
CA LYS A 443 2.46 35.78 19.38
C LYS A 443 3.68 35.44 20.20
N ASN A 444 3.67 35.82 21.48
CA ASN A 444 4.81 35.67 22.38
C ASN A 444 5.09 34.22 22.80
N TYR A 445 4.08 33.36 22.78
CA TYR A 445 4.19 31.97 23.26
C TYR A 445 4.12 30.92 22.14
N VAL A 446 3.48 31.22 21.00
CA VAL A 446 3.24 30.21 19.96
C VAL A 446 3.72 30.65 18.59
N THR A 447 3.21 31.75 18.03
CA THR A 447 3.51 32.08 16.62
C THR A 447 4.97 32.52 16.40
N LYS A 448 5.70 32.88 17.46
CA LYS A 448 7.16 33.09 17.40
C LYS A 448 7.94 31.88 16.88
N TYR A 449 7.39 30.68 17.05
CA TYR A 449 8.00 29.44 16.57
C TYR A 449 7.60 29.12 15.12
N SER A 450 6.55 29.76 14.60
CA SER A 450 6.08 29.50 13.25
C SER A 450 7.05 30.11 12.25
N THR A 451 7.59 29.27 11.36
CA THR A 451 8.41 29.73 10.25
C THR A 451 7.56 30.56 9.29
N ALA A 452 7.99 31.79 8.99
CA ALA A 452 7.32 32.62 7.99
C ALA A 452 7.43 31.94 6.61
N ASP A 453 6.31 31.82 5.91
CA ASP A 453 6.26 31.32 4.54
C ASP A 453 7.10 32.23 3.64
N SER A 454 8.29 31.76 3.27
CA SER A 454 9.12 32.37 2.23
C SER A 454 8.66 31.85 0.87
N GLY A 455 7.38 32.07 0.57
CA GLY A 455 6.71 31.63 -0.65
C GLY A 455 6.19 32.81 -1.46
N SER A 456 6.98 33.24 -2.45
CA SER A 456 6.53 33.75 -3.76
C SER A 456 5.24 34.60 -3.80
N GLY A 457 5.38 35.93 -3.69
CA GLY A 457 4.46 36.91 -4.32
C GLY A 457 3.83 37.96 -3.39
N GLY A 458 4.42 39.17 -3.34
CA GLY A 458 3.80 40.36 -2.73
C GLY A 458 4.80 41.50 -2.47
N GLY A 459 4.93 42.41 -3.44
CA GLY A 459 5.78 43.62 -3.47
C GLY A 459 6.11 44.31 -2.14
N GLY A 460 7.26 43.96 -1.58
CA GLY A 460 8.10 44.78 -0.71
C GLY A 460 9.54 44.33 -0.96
N THR A 461 10.39 45.20 -1.49
CA THR A 461 11.74 44.85 -1.98
C THR A 461 12.66 44.41 -0.83
N SER A 462 12.56 43.13 -0.46
CA SER A 462 13.53 42.43 0.38
C SER A 462 14.59 41.84 -0.54
N ASN A 463 15.74 42.46 -0.56
CA ASN A 463 16.90 42.01 -1.32
C ASN A 463 17.46 40.73 -0.67
N SER A 464 17.73 39.71 -1.48
CA SER A 464 18.41 38.49 -1.05
C SER A 464 19.71 38.30 -1.81
N VAL A 465 20.66 37.63 -1.19
CA VAL A 465 21.95 37.26 -1.77
C VAL A 465 22.11 35.75 -1.59
N THR A 466 22.30 35.03 -2.69
CA THR A 466 22.63 33.61 -2.68
C THR A 466 24.09 33.45 -3.10
N VAL A 467 24.90 32.88 -2.22
CA VAL A 467 26.31 32.62 -2.50
C VAL A 467 26.54 31.13 -2.68
N TYR A 468 27.00 30.73 -3.87
CA TYR A 468 27.56 29.41 -4.12
C TYR A 468 29.07 29.44 -3.89
N TYR A 469 29.55 28.78 -2.84
CA TYR A 469 30.96 28.68 -2.48
C TYR A 469 31.57 27.40 -3.09
N LYS A 470 32.55 27.52 -3.99
CA LYS A 470 33.33 26.36 -4.46
C LYS A 470 34.12 25.82 -3.29
N LYS A 471 33.87 24.57 -2.88
CA LYS A 471 34.39 24.03 -1.63
C LYS A 471 35.93 24.00 -1.60
N GLY A 472 36.54 25.00 -0.96
CA GLY A 472 37.93 24.98 -0.48
C GLY A 472 38.07 24.47 0.95
N PHE A 473 36.96 24.43 1.72
CA PHE A 473 36.87 23.83 3.05
C PHE A 473 35.88 22.67 3.02
N ALA A 474 36.10 21.64 3.85
CA ALA A 474 35.20 20.48 3.95
C ALA A 474 33.77 20.92 4.33
N THR A 475 33.66 21.84 5.29
CA THR A 475 32.44 22.57 5.64
C THR A 475 32.77 24.06 5.74
N PRO A 476 32.50 24.87 4.71
CA PRO A 476 32.74 26.30 4.75
C PRO A 476 31.68 27.01 5.61
N TYR A 477 32.10 27.98 6.40
CA TYR A 477 31.24 28.87 7.18
C TYR A 477 31.26 30.27 6.58
N MET A 478 30.10 30.90 6.53
CA MET A 478 29.91 32.28 6.07
C MET A 478 29.64 33.18 7.28
N HIS A 479 30.64 33.97 7.66
CA HIS A 479 30.47 35.07 8.61
C HIS A 479 30.15 36.32 7.80
N TYR A 480 29.03 36.99 8.08
CA TYR A 480 28.51 38.02 7.18
C TYR A 480 27.77 39.14 7.90
N ARG A 481 27.57 40.26 7.21
CA ARG A 481 26.61 41.31 7.55
C ARG A 481 25.99 41.91 6.28
N PRO A 482 24.71 42.32 6.29
CA PRO A 482 24.22 43.31 5.33
C PRO A 482 25.10 44.56 5.40
N LEU A 483 25.39 45.20 4.26
CA LEU A 483 26.26 46.39 4.21
C LEU A 483 25.78 47.46 5.21
N GLY A 484 26.65 47.84 6.16
CA GLY A 484 26.33 48.79 7.24
C GLY A 484 25.59 48.20 8.45
N GLY A 485 25.32 46.90 8.47
CA GLY A 485 24.70 46.17 9.58
C GLY A 485 25.68 45.55 10.58
N SER A 486 25.18 44.68 11.46
CA SER A 486 26.00 43.94 12.43
C SER A 486 26.48 42.60 11.84
N TRP A 487 27.71 42.21 12.17
CA TRP A 487 28.24 40.89 11.84
C TRP A 487 27.53 39.78 12.62
N THR A 488 27.36 38.62 11.98
CA THR A 488 27.01 37.38 12.69
C THR A 488 28.09 37.05 13.74
N THR A 489 27.81 36.23 14.77
CA THR A 489 28.88 35.81 15.69
C THR A 489 29.84 34.84 14.98
N ALA A 490 31.17 35.02 15.11
CA ALA A 490 32.15 34.11 14.54
C ALA A 490 32.01 32.68 15.14
N PRO A 491 32.12 31.60 14.35
CA PRO A 491 32.58 31.53 12.95
C PRO A 491 31.53 31.86 11.87
N GLY A 492 30.33 32.31 12.22
CA GLY A 492 29.25 32.55 11.27
C GLY A 492 28.41 31.29 11.03
N VAL A 493 27.71 31.23 9.89
CA VAL A 493 26.75 30.17 9.58
C VAL A 493 27.39 29.11 8.68
N ALA A 494 27.28 27.83 9.04
CA ALA A 494 27.74 26.73 8.18
C ALA A 494 26.98 26.74 6.85
N MET A 495 27.69 26.67 5.74
CA MET A 495 27.08 26.58 4.41
C MET A 495 26.82 25.11 4.06
N PRO A 496 25.55 24.69 3.88
CA PRO A 496 25.23 23.33 3.47
C PRO A 496 25.68 23.03 2.04
N ASN A 497 25.74 21.74 1.69
CA ASN A 497 26.02 21.31 0.31
C ASN A 497 24.98 21.89 -0.65
N SER A 498 25.42 22.35 -1.82
CA SER A 498 24.52 22.85 -2.86
C SER A 498 24.09 21.73 -3.81
N ASP A 499 23.10 22.05 -4.64
CA ASP A 499 22.65 21.23 -5.77
C ASP A 499 23.66 21.16 -6.94
N VAL A 500 24.75 21.93 -6.89
CA VAL A 500 25.90 21.82 -7.80
C VAL A 500 27.05 21.11 -7.09
N SER A 501 27.43 19.93 -7.60
CA SER A 501 28.50 19.12 -7.03
C SER A 501 29.81 19.92 -6.91
N GLY A 502 30.48 19.82 -5.77
CA GLY A 502 31.69 20.60 -5.45
C GLY A 502 31.43 22.01 -4.86
N TYR A 503 30.17 22.43 -4.73
CA TYR A 503 29.81 23.73 -4.15
C TYR A 503 28.95 23.57 -2.88
N ALA A 504 29.12 24.50 -1.94
CA ALA A 504 28.21 24.75 -0.83
C ALA A 504 27.39 26.00 -1.15
N SER A 505 26.16 26.15 -0.64
CA SER A 505 25.35 27.33 -0.92
C SER A 505 24.62 27.85 0.31
N LEU A 506 24.55 29.17 0.45
CA LEU A 506 23.79 29.82 1.50
C LEU A 506 23.09 31.06 0.94
N THR A 507 21.78 31.15 1.18
CA THR A 507 20.95 32.31 0.83
C THR A 507 20.69 33.13 2.09
N VAL A 508 21.01 34.42 2.02
CA VAL A 508 20.80 35.38 3.10
C VAL A 508 19.85 36.46 2.61
N ASN A 509 18.80 36.70 3.39
CA ASN A 509 17.96 37.88 3.20
C ASN A 509 18.65 39.08 3.86
N ILE A 510 18.92 40.14 3.07
CA ILE A 510 19.61 41.34 3.53
C ILE A 510 18.67 42.55 3.70
N GLY A 511 17.36 42.32 3.69
CA GLY A 511 16.36 43.38 3.87
C GLY A 511 16.42 44.42 2.76
N SER A 512 16.50 45.71 3.10
CA SER A 512 16.65 46.79 2.11
C SER A 512 18.08 47.04 1.66
N ALA A 513 19.08 46.37 2.26
CA ALA A 513 20.48 46.53 1.87
C ALA A 513 20.70 46.02 0.44
N THR A 514 21.61 46.63 -0.30
CA THR A 514 21.89 46.27 -1.71
C THR A 514 23.10 45.36 -1.86
N GLN A 515 23.85 45.14 -0.78
CA GLN A 515 25.07 44.32 -0.76
C GLN A 515 25.22 43.58 0.57
N LEU A 516 25.91 42.44 0.52
CA LEU A 516 26.29 41.60 1.65
C LEU A 516 27.82 41.57 1.77
N GLU A 517 28.35 41.95 2.93
CA GLU A 517 29.76 41.77 3.27
C GLU A 517 29.97 40.41 3.93
N VAL A 518 30.99 39.67 3.50
CA VAL A 518 31.22 38.27 3.87
C VAL A 518 32.70 37.99 4.11
N ALA A 519 32.97 37.14 5.09
CA ALA A 519 34.25 36.47 5.30
C ALA A 519 33.99 34.95 5.45
N PHE A 520 34.79 34.12 4.77
CA PHE A 520 34.67 32.67 4.83
C PHE A 520 35.70 32.06 5.77
N ASN A 521 35.33 30.97 6.46
CA ASN A 521 36.25 30.21 7.31
C ASN A 521 35.86 28.72 7.38
N ASN A 522 36.65 27.92 8.09
CA ASN A 522 36.45 26.47 8.22
C ASN A 522 35.74 26.04 9.52
N GLY A 523 35.21 26.97 10.31
CA GLY A 523 34.58 26.69 11.60
C GLY A 523 35.55 26.49 12.78
N SER A 524 36.87 26.42 12.52
CA SER A 524 37.91 26.14 13.52
C SER A 524 39.07 27.14 13.51
N GLY A 525 38.82 28.37 13.06
CA GLY A 525 39.76 29.50 13.18
C GLY A 525 40.68 29.73 11.97
N THR A 526 40.53 28.98 10.88
CA THR A 526 41.23 29.27 9.61
C THR A 526 40.31 30.07 8.69
N TRP A 527 40.75 31.26 8.29
CA TRP A 527 39.96 32.23 7.51
C TRP A 527 40.50 32.41 6.10
N ASP A 528 39.59 32.43 5.12
CA ASP A 528 39.89 32.90 3.77
C ASP A 528 39.98 34.43 3.81
N SER A 529 41.22 34.92 3.85
CA SER A 529 41.49 36.24 4.40
C SER A 529 41.53 37.37 3.37
N ASN A 530 41.38 37.14 2.05
CA ASN A 530 41.34 38.20 1.02
C ASN A 530 42.30 39.40 1.28
N ASN A 531 43.56 39.14 1.65
CA ASN A 531 44.48 40.19 2.12
C ASN A 531 43.89 41.16 3.18
N THR A 532 43.23 40.62 4.21
CA THR A 532 42.52 41.29 5.32
C THR A 532 41.26 42.09 4.95
N SER A 533 40.72 41.93 3.74
CA SER A 533 39.50 42.62 3.28
C SER A 533 38.25 41.72 3.27
N ASN A 534 37.05 42.28 3.35
CA ASN A 534 35.82 41.49 3.23
C ASN A 534 35.43 41.27 1.75
N TYR A 535 34.77 40.16 1.45
CA TYR A 535 34.12 39.94 0.17
C TYR A 535 32.76 40.64 0.13
N VAL A 536 32.39 41.23 -1.02
CA VAL A 536 31.13 41.95 -1.18
C VAL A 536 30.31 41.31 -2.29
N PHE A 537 29.08 40.94 -1.97
CA PHE A 537 28.14 40.32 -2.90
C PHE A 537 26.95 41.26 -3.14
N GLY A 538 26.59 41.48 -4.41
CA GLY A 538 25.36 42.19 -4.76
C GLY A 538 24.12 41.29 -4.62
N THR A 539 22.93 41.89 -4.68
CA THR A 539 21.65 41.17 -4.70
C THR A 539 21.57 40.14 -5.83
N GLY A 540 20.94 39.00 -5.57
CA GLY A 540 20.80 37.90 -6.52
C GLY A 540 21.80 36.77 -6.25
N ILE A 541 22.04 35.95 -7.28
CA ILE A 541 22.87 34.74 -7.17
C ILE A 541 24.29 35.07 -7.61
N SER A 542 25.29 34.63 -6.86
CA SER A 542 26.69 34.72 -7.21
C SER A 542 27.45 33.47 -6.80
N THR A 543 28.51 33.17 -7.55
CA THR A 543 29.44 32.08 -7.26
C THR A 543 30.76 32.66 -6.78
N TYR A 544 31.23 32.18 -5.63
CA TYR A 544 32.54 32.47 -5.07
C TYR A 544 33.46 31.27 -5.29
N THR A 545 34.60 31.50 -5.95
CA THR A 545 35.66 30.51 -6.13
C THR A 545 36.89 30.94 -5.32
N PRO A 546 37.30 30.17 -4.28
CA PRO A 546 38.47 30.50 -3.47
C PRO A 546 39.75 30.59 -4.31
N GLY A 547 40.64 31.52 -3.96
CA GLY A 547 41.97 31.61 -4.56
C GLY A 547 42.91 30.52 -4.02
N THR A 548 44.05 30.33 -4.67
CA THR A 548 45.10 29.39 -4.22
C THR A 548 46.10 30.09 -3.29
N ASN A 549 46.62 29.36 -2.29
CA ASN A 549 47.72 29.81 -1.40
C ASN A 549 47.49 31.16 -0.68
N GLY A 550 46.27 31.45 -0.25
CA GLY A 550 45.93 32.69 0.47
C GLY A 550 45.69 33.90 -0.43
N ALA A 551 45.67 33.72 -1.76
CA ALA A 551 45.21 34.75 -2.69
C ALA A 551 43.69 34.95 -2.60
N ALA A 552 43.24 36.18 -2.90
CA ALA A 552 41.82 36.55 -2.93
C ALA A 552 41.02 35.65 -3.89
N GLY A 553 39.85 35.17 -3.44
CA GLY A 553 38.92 34.46 -4.31
C GLY A 553 38.19 35.36 -5.29
N THR A 554 37.54 34.75 -6.28
CA THR A 554 36.82 35.45 -7.36
C THR A 554 35.31 35.30 -7.19
N ILE A 555 34.56 36.39 -7.43
CA ILE A 555 33.09 36.42 -7.40
C ILE A 555 32.57 36.59 -8.83
N THR A 556 31.73 35.68 -9.29
CA THR A 556 31.05 35.75 -10.59
C THR A 556 29.54 35.73 -10.40
N ALA A 557 28.81 36.59 -11.11
CA ALA A 557 27.35 36.61 -11.05
C ALA A 557 26.76 35.30 -11.62
N GLY A 558 25.68 34.82 -11.01
CA GLY A 558 24.98 33.59 -11.39
C GLY A 558 25.41 32.34 -10.60
N LYS A 559 24.59 31.30 -10.74
CA LYS A 559 24.83 29.96 -10.21
C LYS A 559 26.03 29.32 -10.95
N PRO A 560 26.85 28.47 -10.31
CA PRO A 560 28.01 27.88 -10.97
C PRO A 560 27.55 27.04 -12.17
N ALA A 561 28.17 27.26 -13.32
CA ALA A 561 28.00 26.38 -14.46
C ALA A 561 28.49 24.98 -14.08
N VAL A 562 27.75 23.94 -14.47
CA VAL A 562 28.14 22.54 -14.26
C VAL A 562 29.48 22.33 -14.95
N ASP A 563 30.53 22.17 -14.14
CA ASP A 563 31.92 22.02 -14.57
C ASP A 563 32.09 20.63 -15.22
N THR A 564 31.63 20.51 -16.46
CA THR A 564 32.07 19.47 -17.39
C THR A 564 33.48 19.87 -17.79
N GLY A 565 34.49 19.19 -17.25
CA GLY A 565 35.89 19.57 -17.43
C GLY A 565 36.25 19.91 -18.87
N GLY A 566 36.43 21.22 -19.12
CA GLY A 566 37.58 21.79 -19.79
C GLY A 566 37.50 22.01 -21.31
N GLY A 567 37.09 23.21 -21.73
CA GLY A 567 37.35 23.70 -23.08
C GLY A 567 36.17 24.48 -23.65
N THR A 568 36.32 25.80 -23.74
CA THR A 568 35.54 26.62 -24.68
C THR A 568 36.02 26.28 -26.08
N GLY A 569 35.51 25.18 -26.62
CA GLY A 569 35.78 24.74 -27.97
C GLY A 569 34.54 24.06 -28.49
N THR A 570 34.11 24.45 -29.68
CA THR A 570 33.15 23.76 -30.54
C THR A 570 33.70 22.40 -31.00
N GLY A 571 34.26 21.62 -30.08
CA GLY A 571 34.97 20.37 -30.30
C GLY A 571 34.09 19.16 -29.99
N SER A 572 34.46 18.02 -30.57
CA SER A 572 33.74 16.76 -30.40
C SER A 572 33.73 16.27 -28.95
N SER A 573 32.64 15.63 -28.53
CA SER A 573 32.48 14.98 -27.22
C SER A 573 32.26 13.48 -27.38
N ALA A 574 32.71 12.68 -26.42
CA ALA A 574 32.34 11.27 -26.26
C ALA A 574 31.25 11.16 -25.20
N VAL A 575 30.06 10.68 -25.57
CA VAL A 575 28.97 10.36 -24.63
C VAL A 575 28.97 8.86 -24.42
N ILE A 576 29.21 8.41 -23.20
CA ILE A 576 29.34 6.99 -22.87
C ILE A 576 28.16 6.59 -21.99
N TYR A 577 27.33 5.67 -22.49
CA TYR A 577 26.33 4.96 -21.71
C TYR A 577 26.95 3.68 -21.16
N TYR A 578 27.20 3.61 -19.86
CA TYR A 578 27.71 2.44 -19.16
C TYR A 578 26.54 1.61 -18.63
N GLN A 579 26.37 0.38 -19.11
CA GLN A 579 25.40 -0.55 -18.52
C GLN A 579 25.85 -0.87 -17.10
N LYS A 580 25.02 -0.58 -16.09
CA LYS A 580 25.44 -0.59 -14.68
C LYS A 580 25.87 -1.98 -14.22
N GLY A 581 27.19 -2.25 -14.21
CA GLY A 581 27.83 -3.35 -13.48
C GLY A 581 28.21 -3.00 -12.04
N PHE A 582 28.18 -1.70 -11.69
CA PHE A 582 28.39 -1.19 -10.33
C PHE A 582 27.19 -0.34 -9.90
N SER A 583 26.89 -0.32 -8.60
CA SER A 583 25.80 0.50 -8.04
C SER A 583 26.01 2.01 -8.28
N THR A 584 27.26 2.46 -8.30
CA THR A 584 27.68 3.78 -8.78
C THR A 584 29.00 3.63 -9.55
N PRO A 585 28.97 3.51 -10.89
CA PRO A 585 30.18 3.38 -11.67
C PRO A 585 30.91 4.72 -11.78
N TYR A 586 32.22 4.69 -11.71
CA TYR A 586 33.11 5.82 -11.89
C TYR A 586 33.91 5.64 -13.18
N ALA A 587 34.01 6.68 -13.99
CA ALA A 587 34.90 6.74 -15.14
C ALA A 587 36.19 7.47 -14.75
N HIS A 588 37.28 6.71 -14.60
CA HIS A 588 38.62 7.25 -14.53
C HIS A 588 39.15 7.36 -15.96
N TYR A 589 39.48 8.57 -16.44
CA TYR A 589 39.79 8.76 -17.86
C TYR A 589 40.93 9.73 -18.12
N ARG A 590 41.47 9.69 -19.34
CA ARG A 590 42.26 10.77 -19.96
C ARG A 590 41.82 10.96 -21.41
N VAL A 591 41.73 12.20 -21.86
CA VAL A 591 41.63 12.47 -23.31
C VAL A 591 42.98 12.13 -23.95
N ALA A 592 43.01 11.55 -25.16
CA ALA A 592 44.25 11.08 -25.78
C ALA A 592 45.35 12.18 -25.79
N GLY A 593 46.51 11.88 -25.18
CA GLY A 593 47.62 12.82 -25.01
C GLY A 593 47.54 13.73 -23.77
N GLY A 594 46.48 13.63 -22.97
CA GLY A 594 46.28 14.36 -21.72
C GLY A 594 46.60 13.55 -20.46
N SER A 595 46.40 14.17 -19.29
CA SER A 595 46.59 13.55 -17.98
C SER A 595 45.37 12.75 -17.53
N TRP A 596 45.59 11.66 -16.79
CA TRP A 596 44.51 10.93 -16.12
C TRP A 596 43.85 11.77 -15.04
N THR A 597 42.53 11.63 -14.91
CA THR A 597 41.80 12.06 -13.71
C THR A 597 42.39 11.42 -12.45
N THR A 598 42.17 11.96 -11.25
CA THR A 598 42.58 11.28 -10.00
C THR A 598 41.64 10.11 -9.68
N VAL A 599 42.16 8.95 -9.27
CA VAL A 599 41.38 7.78 -8.81
C VAL A 599 40.44 8.19 -7.64
N PRO A 600 39.15 7.79 -7.64
CA PRO A 600 38.47 6.84 -8.52
C PRO A 600 37.99 7.38 -9.88
N GLY A 601 38.29 8.62 -10.26
CA GLY A 601 37.73 9.25 -11.45
C GLY A 601 36.40 9.94 -11.15
N LEU A 602 35.60 10.19 -12.18
CA LEU A 602 34.32 10.88 -12.04
C LEU A 602 33.16 9.89 -11.87
N PRO A 603 32.25 10.08 -10.91
CA PRO A 603 31.04 9.27 -10.83
C PRO A 603 30.18 9.50 -12.08
N MET A 604 29.66 8.42 -12.65
CA MET A 604 28.71 8.48 -13.74
C MET A 604 27.30 8.63 -13.17
N ALA A 605 26.54 9.58 -13.71
CA ALA A 605 25.16 9.81 -13.30
C ALA A 605 24.23 8.77 -13.93
N ASP A 606 23.07 8.54 -13.33
CA ASP A 606 22.04 7.73 -13.96
C ASP A 606 21.64 8.33 -15.31
N SER A 607 21.56 7.48 -16.33
CA SER A 607 21.21 7.92 -17.67
C SER A 607 19.69 7.95 -17.86
N ASP A 608 19.25 8.58 -18.95
CA ASP A 608 17.86 8.56 -19.40
C ASP A 608 17.42 7.22 -20.00
N VAL A 609 18.31 6.23 -20.04
CA VAL A 609 17.99 4.83 -20.35
C VAL A 609 18.14 4.00 -19.07
N SER A 610 17.04 3.37 -18.64
CA SER A 610 17.02 2.52 -17.44
C SER A 610 18.09 1.42 -17.52
N GLY A 611 18.78 1.17 -16.41
CA GLY A 611 19.89 0.22 -16.34
C GLY A 611 21.25 0.75 -16.81
N TYR A 612 21.31 1.99 -17.31
CA TYR A 612 22.57 2.63 -17.75
C TYR A 612 22.90 3.86 -16.90
N ALA A 613 24.18 4.02 -16.56
CA ALA A 613 24.75 5.29 -16.15
C ALA A 613 25.34 5.98 -17.39
N SER A 614 25.47 7.30 -17.39
CA SER A 614 26.07 8.04 -18.49
C SER A 614 27.10 9.05 -18.03
N ILE A 615 28.08 9.30 -18.88
CA ILE A 615 29.03 10.38 -18.72
C ILE A 615 29.33 10.99 -20.09
N THR A 616 29.44 12.32 -20.13
CA THR A 616 29.91 13.04 -21.32
C THR A 616 31.30 13.57 -21.06
N ILE A 617 32.26 13.18 -21.91
CA ILE A 617 33.65 13.61 -21.83
C ILE A 617 33.96 14.47 -23.06
N GLN A 618 34.42 15.70 -22.84
CA GLN A 618 34.82 16.60 -23.92
C GLN A 618 36.18 16.19 -24.48
N LEU A 619 36.28 15.97 -25.80
CA LEU A 619 37.54 15.59 -26.46
C LEU A 619 38.30 16.80 -27.01
N GLY A 620 37.63 17.94 -27.22
CA GLY A 620 38.22 19.09 -27.89
C GLY A 620 38.61 18.73 -29.34
N SER A 621 39.89 18.87 -29.69
CA SER A 621 40.45 18.44 -30.98
C SER A 621 40.99 17.01 -30.98
N ALA A 622 40.94 16.30 -29.84
CA ALA A 622 41.40 14.92 -29.76
C ALA A 622 40.37 13.95 -30.38
N ALA A 623 40.85 12.86 -30.96
CA ALA A 623 40.00 11.90 -31.66
C ALA A 623 39.25 10.94 -30.72
N GLN A 624 39.77 10.70 -29.51
CA GLN A 624 39.22 9.71 -28.56
C GLN A 624 39.63 9.98 -27.11
N VAL A 625 38.92 9.35 -26.17
CA VAL A 625 39.22 9.30 -24.73
C VAL A 625 39.56 7.87 -24.31
N GLU A 626 40.55 7.74 -23.44
CA GLU A 626 40.90 6.51 -22.73
C GLU A 626 40.19 6.47 -21.37
N VAL A 627 39.49 5.38 -21.05
CA VAL A 627 38.66 5.25 -19.85
C VAL A 627 38.90 3.90 -19.17
N ALA A 628 38.92 3.88 -17.85
CA ALA A 628 38.82 2.70 -17.00
C ALA A 628 37.66 2.90 -16.01
N PHE A 629 36.78 1.91 -15.87
CA PHE A 629 35.64 2.02 -14.97
C PHE A 629 35.97 1.41 -13.60
N ASN A 630 35.36 1.89 -12.53
CA ASN A 630 35.50 1.31 -11.19
C ASN A 630 34.28 1.62 -10.31
N ASN A 631 34.21 1.04 -9.12
CA ASN A 631 33.10 1.21 -8.18
C ASN A 631 33.31 2.31 -7.12
N GLY A 632 34.35 3.14 -7.25
CA GLY A 632 34.66 4.18 -6.26
C GLY A 632 35.38 3.69 -5.00
N SER A 633 35.51 2.38 -4.79
CA SER A 633 36.11 1.76 -3.59
C SER A 633 37.26 0.79 -3.90
N GLY A 634 37.81 0.84 -5.12
CA GLY A 634 39.03 0.13 -5.50
C GLY A 634 38.82 -1.14 -6.34
N THR A 635 37.60 -1.48 -6.73
CA THR A 635 37.32 -2.54 -7.71
C THR A 635 37.23 -1.94 -9.10
N TRP A 636 38.04 -2.45 -10.03
CA TRP A 636 38.18 -1.90 -11.36
C TRP A 636 37.58 -2.83 -12.42
N ASP A 637 36.81 -2.26 -13.34
CA ASP A 637 36.50 -2.84 -14.63
C ASP A 637 37.49 -2.24 -15.64
N SER A 638 38.53 -3.03 -15.90
CA SER A 638 39.53 -2.75 -16.94
C SER A 638 39.57 -3.93 -17.91
N ASN A 639 39.85 -3.64 -19.18
CA ASN A 639 40.00 -4.64 -20.23
C ASN A 639 41.28 -5.46 -20.01
N ASN A 640 41.29 -6.34 -19.01
CA ASN A 640 42.44 -7.15 -18.62
C ASN A 640 43.71 -6.28 -18.40
N ALA A 641 43.61 -5.27 -17.54
CA ALA A 641 44.62 -4.22 -17.28
C ALA A 641 44.89 -3.24 -18.46
N SER A 642 44.08 -3.28 -19.51
CA SER A 642 44.07 -2.28 -20.59
C SER A 642 42.91 -1.28 -20.45
N ASN A 643 43.06 -0.10 -21.04
CA ASN A 643 42.03 0.94 -21.05
C ASN A 643 41.00 0.72 -22.17
N TYR A 644 39.79 1.22 -21.98
CA TYR A 644 38.76 1.33 -23.01
C TYR A 644 38.94 2.64 -23.79
N PHE A 645 38.59 2.65 -25.08
CA PHE A 645 38.75 3.81 -25.95
C PHE A 645 37.39 4.21 -26.54
N PHE A 646 37.02 5.48 -26.40
CA PHE A 646 35.77 6.01 -26.94
C PHE A 646 36.05 7.19 -27.86
N GLY A 647 35.57 7.13 -29.10
CA GLY A 647 35.68 8.21 -30.07
C GLY A 647 34.64 9.32 -29.86
N ALA A 648 34.69 10.34 -30.71
CA ALA A 648 33.65 11.36 -30.80
C ALA A 648 32.27 10.74 -31.15
N GLY A 649 31.23 11.16 -30.44
CA GLY A 649 29.86 10.66 -30.60
C GLY A 649 29.34 9.90 -29.39
N THR A 650 28.17 9.30 -29.53
CA THR A 650 27.56 8.49 -28.47
C THR A 650 27.97 7.02 -28.62
N SER A 651 28.28 6.36 -27.52
CA SER A 651 28.59 4.93 -27.49
C SER A 651 28.02 4.29 -26.22
N THR A 652 27.68 3.02 -26.32
CA THR A 652 27.23 2.19 -25.21
C THR A 652 28.32 1.20 -24.86
N TYR A 653 28.73 1.20 -23.60
CA TYR A 653 29.62 0.22 -23.01
C TYR A 653 28.81 -0.78 -22.18
N THR A 654 28.94 -2.06 -22.52
CA THR A 654 28.35 -3.18 -21.79
C THR A 654 29.46 -3.96 -21.10
N PRO A 655 29.53 -3.98 -19.75
CA PRO A 655 30.56 -4.73 -19.01
C PRO A 655 30.57 -6.22 -19.37
N GLY A 656 31.75 -6.83 -19.37
CA GLY A 656 31.89 -8.28 -19.51
C GLY A 656 31.64 -9.01 -18.19
N THR A 657 31.27 -10.29 -18.25
CA THR A 657 31.10 -11.14 -17.07
C THR A 657 32.46 -11.67 -16.54
N ASN A 658 32.60 -11.84 -15.22
CA ASN A 658 33.76 -12.47 -14.56
C ASN A 658 35.15 -11.84 -14.87
N GLY A 659 35.22 -10.52 -15.06
CA GLY A 659 36.47 -9.82 -15.35
C GLY A 659 36.91 -9.88 -16.82
N ALA A 660 36.06 -10.40 -17.71
CA ALA A 660 36.25 -10.30 -19.15
C ALA A 660 36.04 -8.86 -19.65
N ALA A 661 36.68 -8.53 -20.77
CA ALA A 661 36.58 -7.21 -21.40
C ALA A 661 35.13 -6.89 -21.80
N GLY A 662 34.63 -5.71 -21.45
CA GLY A 662 33.32 -5.25 -21.93
C GLY A 662 33.31 -4.89 -23.42
N SER A 663 32.11 -4.81 -24.00
CA SER A 663 31.90 -4.46 -25.41
C SER A 663 31.48 -3.00 -25.56
N ILE A 664 31.95 -2.35 -26.64
CA ILE A 664 31.57 -0.96 -26.99
C ILE A 664 30.80 -0.99 -28.31
N THR A 665 29.58 -0.45 -28.30
CA THR A 665 28.74 -0.27 -29.50
C THR A 665 28.48 1.22 -29.73
N ALA A 666 28.35 1.63 -31.00
CA ALA A 666 28.07 3.02 -31.35
C ALA A 666 26.57 3.33 -31.20
N GLY A 667 26.26 4.51 -30.66
CA GLY A 667 24.89 4.97 -30.43
C GLY A 667 24.49 4.98 -28.95
N LYS A 668 23.35 5.63 -28.67
CA LYS A 668 22.62 5.52 -27.40
C LYS A 668 21.89 4.15 -27.39
N PRO A 669 21.71 3.47 -26.25
CA PRO A 669 20.98 2.20 -26.23
C PRO A 669 19.54 2.41 -26.74
N SER A 670 19.08 1.53 -27.64
CA SER A 670 17.79 1.66 -28.32
C SER A 670 16.66 1.09 -27.45
N GLY A 671 15.89 1.94 -26.77
CA GLY A 671 14.56 1.59 -26.29
C GLY A 671 13.54 1.78 -27.42
N SER A 672 12.72 0.76 -27.72
CA SER A 672 11.68 0.84 -28.77
C SER A 672 10.69 1.97 -28.47
N THR A 673 10.51 2.87 -29.42
CA THR A 673 9.68 4.08 -29.34
C THR A 673 8.20 3.82 -29.58
N GLY A 674 7.34 4.39 -28.72
CA GLY A 674 5.92 4.63 -28.99
C GLY A 674 5.40 5.84 -28.21
N THR A 675 5.61 7.05 -28.77
CA THR A 675 4.93 8.33 -28.47
C THR A 675 4.66 8.69 -27.00
N GLY A 676 5.60 9.41 -26.37
CA GLY A 676 5.50 9.89 -24.98
C GLY A 676 5.00 11.33 -24.84
N THR A 677 3.84 11.49 -24.20
CA THR A 677 3.49 12.64 -23.36
C THR A 677 3.96 12.37 -21.93
N ASP A 678 4.60 13.38 -21.33
CA ASP A 678 4.78 13.62 -19.88
C ASP A 678 5.20 12.42 -18.99
N ASN A 679 6.49 12.35 -18.62
CA ASN A 679 7.02 11.38 -17.66
C ASN A 679 7.21 12.04 -16.28
N SER A 680 6.16 11.99 -15.45
CA SER A 680 6.28 11.98 -13.98
C SER A 680 6.46 10.53 -13.52
N GLY A 681 7.44 10.27 -12.64
CA GLY A 681 7.72 8.92 -12.09
C GLY A 681 6.46 8.28 -11.50
N GLY A 682 5.98 7.23 -12.18
CA GLY A 682 4.78 6.49 -11.79
C GLY A 682 5.12 5.40 -10.79
N GLY A 683 4.57 5.52 -9.58
CA GLY A 683 4.18 4.32 -8.84
C GLY A 683 3.13 3.56 -9.64
N VAL A 684 3.12 2.23 -9.56
CA VAL A 684 2.11 1.38 -10.18
C VAL A 684 0.75 1.75 -9.57
N THR A 685 -0.06 2.55 -10.28
CA THR A 685 -1.44 2.85 -9.86
C THR A 685 -2.27 1.58 -9.95
N PRO A 686 -3.01 1.18 -8.90
CA PRO A 686 -3.99 0.11 -9.00
C PRO A 686 -5.01 0.46 -10.10
N VAL A 687 -4.99 -0.31 -11.19
CA VAL A 687 -6.00 -0.21 -12.25
C VAL A 687 -7.17 -1.09 -11.81
N ASP A 688 -8.39 -0.55 -11.78
CA ASP A 688 -9.58 -1.39 -11.63
C ASP A 688 -9.73 -2.26 -12.88
N LEU A 689 -9.18 -3.46 -12.83
CA LEU A 689 -9.27 -4.45 -13.90
C LEU A 689 -10.59 -5.24 -13.83
N GLY A 690 -11.48 -4.95 -12.88
CA GLY A 690 -12.73 -5.65 -12.67
C GLY A 690 -12.60 -6.99 -11.95
N ASP A 691 -13.76 -7.58 -11.65
CA ASP A 691 -13.93 -8.79 -10.83
C ASP A 691 -13.17 -10.03 -11.39
N TRP A 692 -12.43 -10.75 -10.51
CA TRP A 692 -11.72 -11.99 -10.82
C TRP A 692 -12.63 -13.09 -11.41
N SER A 693 -13.91 -13.14 -11.06
CA SER A 693 -14.85 -14.11 -11.65
C SER A 693 -15.05 -13.93 -13.16
N SER A 694 -14.70 -12.76 -13.71
CA SER A 694 -14.77 -12.48 -15.15
C SER A 694 -13.52 -12.90 -15.93
N LYS A 695 -12.47 -13.35 -15.23
CA LYS A 695 -11.16 -13.60 -15.84
C LYS A 695 -11.08 -14.94 -16.56
N SER A 696 -10.09 -15.03 -17.44
CA SER A 696 -9.47 -16.26 -17.91
C SER A 696 -7.96 -16.09 -17.73
N ILE A 697 -7.31 -17.09 -17.15
CA ILE A 697 -5.91 -17.01 -16.71
C ILE A 697 -5.04 -17.85 -17.66
N TYR A 698 -3.96 -17.25 -18.16
CA TYR A 698 -2.88 -17.99 -18.83
C TYR A 698 -1.74 -18.21 -17.82
N PHE A 699 -1.49 -19.45 -17.45
CA PHE A 699 -0.49 -19.82 -16.45
C PHE A 699 0.87 -20.08 -17.10
N ILE A 700 1.87 -19.30 -16.69
CA ILE A 700 3.21 -19.22 -17.22
C ILE A 700 4.18 -19.76 -16.19
N MET A 701 5.00 -20.73 -16.61
CA MET A 701 6.19 -21.09 -15.87
C MET A 701 7.35 -20.25 -16.40
N THR A 702 7.73 -19.21 -15.65
CA THR A 702 8.54 -18.10 -16.15
C THR A 702 9.82 -18.58 -16.83
N ASP A 703 10.60 -19.45 -16.17
CA ASP A 703 11.87 -19.98 -16.71
C ASP A 703 11.71 -20.88 -17.95
N ARG A 704 10.50 -21.39 -18.22
CA ARG A 704 10.20 -22.24 -19.37
C ARG A 704 9.48 -21.51 -20.50
N PHE A 705 9.13 -20.23 -20.32
CA PHE A 705 8.32 -19.53 -21.32
C PHE A 705 9.15 -19.05 -22.50
N VAL A 706 9.69 -17.84 -22.44
CA VAL A 706 10.56 -17.29 -23.49
C VAL A 706 11.74 -16.63 -22.79
N ASN A 707 12.93 -16.85 -23.33
CA ASN A 707 14.14 -16.15 -22.94
C ASN A 707 14.19 -14.82 -23.69
N GLY A 708 13.92 -13.71 -22.99
CA GLY A 708 13.88 -12.37 -23.54
C GLY A 708 15.17 -11.57 -23.29
N ASP A 709 15.94 -11.96 -22.28
CA ASP A 709 17.21 -11.35 -21.90
C ASP A 709 18.26 -12.41 -21.54
N THR A 710 19.00 -12.90 -22.54
CA THR A 710 20.06 -13.90 -22.32
C THR A 710 21.20 -13.42 -21.39
N SER A 711 21.26 -12.13 -21.03
CA SER A 711 22.32 -11.61 -20.16
C SER A 711 22.15 -12.03 -18.70
N ASN A 712 20.95 -12.45 -18.29
CA ASN A 712 20.65 -12.90 -16.94
C ASN A 712 20.57 -14.44 -16.78
N ASP A 713 20.71 -15.21 -17.88
CA ASP A 713 20.67 -16.68 -17.91
C ASP A 713 21.57 -17.35 -16.86
N ASN A 714 22.68 -16.70 -16.51
CA ASN A 714 23.62 -17.15 -15.48
C ASN A 714 23.65 -16.12 -14.36
N TYR A 715 23.22 -16.51 -13.18
CA TYR A 715 23.09 -15.61 -12.04
C TYR A 715 23.50 -16.28 -10.73
N GLY A 716 24.07 -15.52 -9.80
CA GLY A 716 24.42 -16.03 -8.46
C GLY A 716 25.49 -17.13 -8.43
N GLY A 717 26.26 -17.32 -9.51
CA GLY A 717 27.24 -18.39 -9.64
C GLY A 717 26.67 -19.71 -10.20
N PHE A 718 25.40 -19.72 -10.59
CA PHE A 718 24.72 -20.83 -11.26
C PHE A 718 24.60 -20.55 -12.76
N ASN A 719 24.52 -21.60 -13.57
CA ASN A 719 24.41 -21.46 -15.02
C ASN A 719 23.14 -22.13 -15.54
N SER A 720 22.51 -21.52 -16.54
CA SER A 720 21.47 -22.20 -17.30
C SER A 720 22.03 -23.42 -18.04
N ASN A 721 21.22 -24.47 -18.14
CA ASN A 721 21.54 -25.67 -18.90
C ASN A 721 20.29 -26.22 -19.57
N LYS A 722 20.00 -25.70 -20.78
CA LYS A 722 18.85 -26.11 -21.61
C LYS A 722 18.83 -27.59 -22.01
N SER A 723 19.92 -28.33 -21.78
CA SER A 723 19.97 -29.76 -22.07
C SER A 723 19.48 -30.64 -20.91
N ASP A 724 19.25 -30.04 -19.74
CA ASP A 724 18.83 -30.72 -18.52
C ASP A 724 17.57 -30.07 -17.96
N MET A 725 16.44 -30.77 -18.12
CA MET A 725 15.10 -30.34 -17.68
C MET A 725 14.98 -30.08 -16.17
N SER A 726 15.99 -30.45 -15.36
CA SER A 726 16.04 -30.13 -13.94
C SER A 726 16.70 -28.78 -13.64
N LYS A 727 17.19 -28.04 -14.65
CA LYS A 727 17.98 -26.81 -14.51
C LYS A 727 17.26 -25.59 -15.08
N TRP A 728 17.80 -24.39 -14.84
CA TRP A 728 17.37 -23.16 -15.51
C TRP A 728 17.52 -23.27 -17.03
N HIS A 729 16.48 -22.86 -17.75
CA HIS A 729 16.47 -22.79 -19.22
C HIS A 729 16.46 -21.34 -19.73
N GLY A 730 16.39 -20.37 -18.82
CA GLY A 730 16.61 -18.95 -19.08
C GLY A 730 15.37 -18.21 -19.56
N GLY A 731 14.16 -18.72 -19.32
CA GLY A 731 12.96 -17.91 -19.49
C GLY A 731 12.90 -16.81 -18.42
N ASP A 732 12.38 -15.64 -18.77
CA ASP A 732 12.51 -14.46 -17.91
C ASP A 732 11.33 -13.48 -18.08
N PHE A 733 11.29 -12.41 -17.26
CA PHE A 733 10.24 -11.40 -17.33
C PHE A 733 10.22 -10.66 -18.67
N GLN A 734 11.39 -10.43 -19.29
CA GLN A 734 11.47 -9.77 -20.59
C GLN A 734 10.82 -10.62 -21.68
N GLY A 735 10.96 -11.94 -21.61
CA GLY A 735 10.32 -12.89 -22.50
C GLY A 735 8.80 -12.86 -22.37
N ILE A 736 8.28 -12.73 -21.14
CA ILE A 736 6.84 -12.51 -20.93
C ILE A 736 6.40 -11.17 -21.52
N ILE A 737 7.08 -10.06 -21.20
CA ILE A 737 6.79 -8.72 -21.74
C ILE A 737 6.68 -8.76 -23.27
N ASN A 738 7.67 -9.36 -23.93
CA ASN A 738 7.76 -9.45 -25.39
C ASN A 738 6.61 -10.26 -26.03
N ASN A 739 5.92 -11.09 -25.25
CA ASN A 739 4.91 -12.03 -25.72
C ASN A 739 3.52 -11.83 -25.10
N LEU A 740 3.28 -10.74 -24.37
CA LEU A 740 1.95 -10.43 -23.84
C LEU A 740 0.88 -10.33 -24.94
N ASP A 741 1.25 -9.91 -26.17
CA ASP A 741 0.32 -9.89 -27.31
C ASP A 741 -0.05 -11.30 -27.79
N TYR A 742 0.86 -12.27 -27.72
CA TYR A 742 0.54 -13.68 -28.04
C TYR A 742 -0.56 -14.20 -27.11
N ILE A 743 -0.47 -13.86 -25.82
CA ILE A 743 -1.44 -14.23 -24.78
C ILE A 743 -2.76 -13.44 -24.96
N LYS A 744 -2.67 -12.12 -25.15
CA LYS A 744 -3.85 -11.25 -25.35
C LYS A 744 -4.66 -11.65 -26.56
N ASN A 745 -4.00 -12.03 -27.66
CA ASN A 745 -4.66 -12.43 -28.90
C ASN A 745 -5.39 -13.79 -28.79
N MET A 746 -5.06 -14.61 -27.76
CA MET A 746 -5.90 -15.76 -27.37
C MET A 746 -7.10 -15.35 -26.51
N GLY A 747 -7.27 -14.07 -26.18
CA GLY A 747 -8.37 -13.56 -25.36
C GLY A 747 -8.12 -13.60 -23.86
N PHE A 748 -6.93 -13.99 -23.37
CA PHE A 748 -6.67 -13.97 -21.94
C PHE A 748 -6.59 -12.53 -21.42
N ASN A 749 -7.18 -12.32 -20.24
CA ASN A 749 -7.23 -11.04 -19.53
C ASN A 749 -6.62 -11.12 -18.13
N ALA A 750 -5.93 -12.23 -17.84
CA ALA A 750 -5.06 -12.41 -16.69
C ALA A 750 -3.92 -13.38 -17.04
N ILE A 751 -2.76 -13.19 -16.42
CA ILE A 751 -1.66 -14.15 -16.38
C ILE A 751 -1.43 -14.59 -14.95
N TRP A 752 -1.02 -15.84 -14.77
CA TRP A 752 -0.45 -16.33 -13.52
C TRP A 752 1.01 -16.70 -13.80
N ILE A 753 1.95 -16.21 -12.99
CA ILE A 753 3.38 -16.55 -13.11
C ILE A 753 3.87 -17.28 -11.84
N THR A 754 4.83 -18.19 -12.01
CA THR A 754 5.51 -18.90 -10.91
C THR A 754 6.24 -17.93 -9.96
N PRO A 755 6.66 -18.37 -8.75
CA PRO A 755 7.26 -17.48 -7.76
C PRO A 755 8.50 -16.76 -8.29
N VAL A 756 8.72 -15.54 -7.79
CA VAL A 756 9.74 -14.61 -8.31
C VAL A 756 10.87 -14.34 -7.32
N GLN A 757 10.75 -14.85 -6.09
CA GLN A 757 11.72 -14.61 -5.02
C GLN A 757 13.05 -15.30 -5.34
N MET A 758 14.13 -14.73 -4.85
CA MET A 758 15.49 -15.22 -5.10
C MET A 758 15.66 -16.66 -4.60
N GLN A 759 16.12 -17.52 -5.50
CA GLN A 759 16.53 -18.88 -5.23
C GLN A 759 18.05 -18.96 -5.01
N ARG A 760 18.53 -20.12 -4.54
CA ARG A 760 19.97 -20.40 -4.37
C ARG A 760 20.39 -21.72 -4.99
N SER A 761 19.81 -22.06 -6.14
CA SER A 761 20.15 -23.25 -6.91
C SER A 761 19.57 -23.16 -8.32
N GLU A 762 20.34 -23.56 -9.33
CA GLU A 762 19.83 -23.81 -10.69
C GLU A 762 18.77 -24.93 -10.75
N ASN A 763 18.70 -25.79 -9.73
CA ASN A 763 17.66 -26.81 -9.63
C ASN A 763 16.29 -26.23 -9.29
N ALA A 764 16.25 -25.01 -8.75
CA ALA A 764 15.04 -24.32 -8.30
C ALA A 764 14.42 -23.44 -9.39
N TYR A 765 14.51 -23.87 -10.65
CA TYR A 765 14.00 -23.15 -11.83
C TYR A 765 12.50 -22.84 -11.78
N HIS A 766 11.77 -23.55 -10.93
CA HIS A 766 10.34 -23.35 -10.70
C HIS A 766 10.03 -22.26 -9.68
N GLY A 767 10.99 -21.82 -8.85
CA GLY A 767 10.80 -20.74 -7.87
C GLY A 767 10.34 -21.16 -6.47
N TYR A 768 10.15 -22.46 -6.19
CA TYR A 768 9.59 -22.94 -4.91
C TYR A 768 10.64 -23.15 -3.79
N HIS A 769 11.93 -22.90 -4.02
CA HIS A 769 13.00 -23.05 -3.02
C HIS A 769 13.50 -21.69 -2.52
N THR A 770 12.57 -20.84 -2.08
CA THR A 770 12.86 -19.44 -1.72
C THR A 770 14.04 -19.35 -0.75
N TYR A 771 15.07 -18.59 -1.13
CA TYR A 771 16.22 -18.27 -0.29
C TYR A 771 16.12 -16.86 0.28
N ASP A 772 15.70 -15.86 -0.51
CA ASP A 772 15.52 -14.49 -0.03
C ASP A 772 14.16 -13.94 -0.46
N PHE A 773 13.27 -13.79 0.51
CA PHE A 773 11.89 -13.33 0.33
C PHE A 773 11.82 -11.88 -0.19
N TYR A 774 12.81 -11.04 0.14
CA TYR A 774 12.82 -9.61 -0.20
C TYR A 774 13.68 -9.29 -1.42
N ALA A 775 14.09 -10.30 -2.19
CA ALA A 775 14.83 -10.15 -3.43
C ALA A 775 14.15 -10.90 -4.58
N ILE A 776 14.19 -10.32 -5.77
CA ILE A 776 13.80 -11.00 -7.01
C ILE A 776 14.95 -11.91 -7.46
N ASP A 777 14.62 -13.09 -8.00
CA ASP A 777 15.62 -13.95 -8.60
C ASP A 777 16.20 -13.32 -9.86
N GLY A 778 17.50 -13.09 -9.85
CA GLY A 778 18.19 -12.39 -10.92
C GLY A 778 18.13 -13.10 -12.27
N HIS A 779 17.98 -14.44 -12.31
CA HIS A 779 17.83 -15.15 -13.59
C HIS A 779 16.49 -14.86 -14.27
N LEU A 780 15.49 -14.38 -13.54
CA LEU A 780 14.21 -13.93 -14.11
C LEU A 780 14.24 -12.44 -14.48
N GLY A 781 15.11 -11.65 -13.82
CA GLY A 781 15.26 -10.22 -14.03
C GLY A 781 15.43 -9.44 -12.72
N THR A 782 14.94 -8.21 -12.69
CA THR A 782 14.99 -7.34 -11.50
C THR A 782 13.61 -6.94 -11.04
N MET A 783 13.48 -6.35 -9.84
CA MET A 783 12.20 -5.76 -9.40
C MET A 783 11.68 -4.72 -10.40
N ALA A 784 12.56 -3.92 -11.00
CA ALA A 784 12.16 -2.94 -12.03
C ALA A 784 11.59 -3.63 -13.29
N THR A 785 12.22 -4.70 -13.75
CA THR A 785 11.71 -5.50 -14.88
C THR A 785 10.40 -6.19 -14.53
N PHE A 786 10.22 -6.62 -13.28
CA PHE A 786 8.97 -7.20 -12.82
C PHE A 786 7.84 -6.16 -12.77
N GLN A 787 8.12 -4.95 -12.26
CA GLN A 787 7.20 -3.81 -12.33
C GLN A 787 6.87 -3.44 -13.78
N GLU A 788 7.84 -3.49 -14.70
CA GLU A 788 7.60 -3.28 -16.13
C GLU A 788 6.66 -4.34 -16.71
N LEU A 789 6.83 -5.61 -16.34
CA LEU A 789 5.91 -6.69 -16.73
C LEU A 789 4.48 -6.40 -16.25
N VAL A 790 4.32 -6.07 -14.97
CA VAL A 790 3.00 -5.73 -14.40
C VAL A 790 2.37 -4.55 -15.13
N ASN A 791 3.10 -3.44 -15.28
CA ASN A 791 2.62 -2.25 -15.99
C ASN A 791 2.26 -2.54 -17.45
N THR A 792 3.06 -3.35 -18.15
CA THR A 792 2.81 -3.70 -19.55
C THR A 792 1.58 -4.61 -19.68
N ALA A 793 1.39 -5.53 -18.74
CA ALA A 793 0.18 -6.34 -18.66
C ALA A 793 -1.06 -5.47 -18.40
N HIS A 794 -1.00 -4.57 -17.42
CA HIS A 794 -2.08 -3.62 -17.10
C HIS A 794 -2.46 -2.74 -18.29
N ASN A 795 -1.48 -2.20 -19.02
CA ASN A 795 -1.71 -1.41 -20.24
C ASN A 795 -2.42 -2.20 -21.36
N LYS A 796 -2.39 -3.54 -21.29
CA LYS A 796 -3.11 -4.44 -22.21
C LYS A 796 -4.41 -5.00 -21.60
N GLY A 797 -4.80 -4.53 -20.42
CA GLY A 797 -5.97 -5.03 -19.68
C GLY A 797 -5.80 -6.48 -19.25
N ILE A 798 -4.59 -6.86 -18.82
CA ILE A 798 -4.23 -8.18 -18.31
C ILE A 798 -3.87 -8.02 -16.83
N ALA A 799 -4.59 -8.72 -15.95
CA ALA A 799 -4.24 -8.80 -14.53
C ALA A 799 -3.05 -9.75 -14.31
N VAL A 800 -2.21 -9.49 -13.30
CA VAL A 800 -1.09 -10.35 -12.94
C VAL A 800 -1.36 -11.02 -11.60
N MET A 801 -1.50 -12.35 -11.64
CA MET A 801 -1.51 -13.21 -10.47
C MET A 801 -0.10 -13.75 -10.23
N LEU A 802 0.39 -13.60 -8.99
CA LEU A 802 1.70 -14.12 -8.60
C LEU A 802 1.55 -15.36 -7.72
N ASP A 803 2.30 -16.40 -8.02
CA ASP A 803 2.46 -17.55 -7.14
C ASP A 803 3.31 -17.18 -5.91
N VAL A 804 2.87 -17.55 -4.72
CA VAL A 804 3.53 -17.24 -3.46
C VAL A 804 3.59 -18.46 -2.54
N VAL A 805 4.76 -18.65 -1.93
CA VAL A 805 5.05 -19.76 -1.02
C VAL A 805 5.00 -19.27 0.42
N LEU A 806 4.00 -19.74 1.15
CA LEU A 806 3.80 -19.41 2.56
C LEU A 806 4.38 -20.48 3.51
N ASN A 807 4.45 -21.72 3.02
CA ASN A 807 4.70 -22.89 3.84
C ASN A 807 6.18 -23.11 4.19
N HIS A 808 7.07 -23.03 3.20
CA HIS A 808 8.42 -23.56 3.32
C HIS A 808 9.47 -22.65 2.68
N THR A 809 10.74 -22.94 2.96
CA THR A 809 11.91 -22.38 2.26
C THR A 809 12.67 -23.48 1.51
N GLY A 810 13.68 -23.11 0.72
CA GLY A 810 14.55 -24.11 0.09
C GLY A 810 15.42 -24.87 1.10
N ASP A 811 15.80 -26.11 0.79
CA ASP A 811 16.78 -26.87 1.59
C ASP A 811 18.21 -26.42 1.26
N PHE A 812 18.88 -25.78 2.23
CA PHE A 812 20.24 -25.29 2.13
C PHE A 812 21.18 -26.01 3.12
N ASN A 813 21.70 -27.17 2.71
CA ASN A 813 22.77 -27.93 3.41
C ASN A 813 22.45 -28.29 4.87
N ASN A 814 21.38 -29.04 5.11
CA ASN A 814 20.97 -29.60 6.42
C ASN A 814 20.58 -28.56 7.48
N SER A 815 20.34 -27.32 7.08
CA SER A 815 19.78 -26.31 7.98
C SER A 815 18.60 -25.57 7.37
N GLY A 816 18.41 -25.56 6.04
CA GLY A 816 17.17 -25.03 5.43
C GLY A 816 16.92 -23.53 5.50
N TYR A 817 17.66 -22.82 6.36
CA TYR A 817 17.30 -21.47 6.71
C TYR A 817 17.54 -20.50 5.56
N ALA A 818 16.47 -19.82 5.17
CA ALA A 818 16.51 -18.72 4.22
C ALA A 818 17.34 -17.54 4.78
N LYS A 819 17.62 -16.57 3.93
CA LYS A 819 18.27 -15.33 4.32
C LYS A 819 17.40 -14.58 5.34
N ALA A 820 18.05 -13.81 6.20
CA ALA A 820 17.38 -12.94 7.16
C ALA A 820 16.28 -12.13 6.47
N PRO A 821 15.07 -12.05 7.05
CA PRO A 821 14.74 -12.39 8.43
C PRO A 821 14.45 -13.87 8.74
N PHE A 822 14.34 -14.73 7.73
CA PHE A 822 14.00 -16.16 7.89
C PHE A 822 15.19 -17.07 8.21
N ASN A 823 16.29 -16.50 8.71
CA ASN A 823 17.52 -17.26 9.01
C ASN A 823 17.55 -17.86 10.42
N ASN A 824 16.45 -17.77 11.16
CA ASN A 824 16.36 -18.26 12.53
C ASN A 824 15.88 -19.71 12.57
N ALA A 825 16.65 -20.59 13.18
CA ALA A 825 16.30 -21.99 13.33
C ALA A 825 14.96 -22.22 14.05
N ASP A 826 14.63 -21.41 15.05
CA ASP A 826 13.40 -21.56 15.84
C ASP A 826 12.12 -21.14 15.07
N TRP A 827 12.28 -20.71 13.82
CA TRP A 827 11.18 -20.35 12.92
C TRP A 827 10.70 -21.52 12.06
N TYR A 828 11.19 -22.73 12.32
CA TYR A 828 10.89 -23.94 11.56
C TYR A 828 10.44 -25.09 12.47
N HIS A 829 9.65 -26.02 11.94
CA HIS A 829 9.01 -27.06 12.74
C HIS A 829 9.89 -28.27 13.10
N HIS A 830 11.05 -28.49 12.45
CA HIS A 830 12.02 -29.57 12.76
C HIS A 830 11.42 -30.97 12.94
N ASN A 831 10.29 -31.22 12.29
CA ASN A 831 9.50 -32.44 12.46
C ASN A 831 9.83 -33.50 11.39
N GLY A 832 10.68 -33.16 10.42
CA GLY A 832 11.09 -34.02 9.31
C GLY A 832 10.00 -34.22 8.26
N ASP A 833 10.38 -34.94 7.21
CA ASP A 833 9.56 -35.12 6.00
C ASP A 833 8.14 -35.65 6.25
N ILE A 834 7.22 -35.14 5.44
CA ILE A 834 5.89 -35.73 5.26
C ILE A 834 6.04 -37.03 4.46
N THR A 835 5.53 -38.14 5.00
CA THR A 835 5.62 -39.44 4.35
C THR A 835 4.37 -39.76 3.53
N SER A 836 4.45 -40.72 2.60
CA SER A 836 3.25 -41.23 1.91
C SER A 836 2.19 -41.77 2.89
N ALA A 837 2.60 -42.28 4.05
CA ALA A 837 1.68 -42.77 5.07
C ALA A 837 0.85 -41.63 5.69
N ASP A 838 1.45 -40.46 5.87
CA ASP A 838 0.76 -39.27 6.39
C ASP A 838 -0.32 -38.79 5.41
N TYR A 839 -0.01 -38.73 4.11
CA TYR A 839 -1.00 -38.42 3.08
C TYR A 839 -2.11 -39.48 3.00
N ASN A 840 -1.76 -40.77 3.03
CA ASN A 840 -2.73 -41.87 2.93
C ASN A 840 -3.70 -41.93 4.12
N THR A 841 -3.24 -41.53 5.31
CA THR A 841 -4.06 -41.50 6.53
C THR A 841 -4.71 -40.13 6.77
N ASN A 842 -4.47 -39.16 5.88
CA ASN A 842 -4.88 -37.77 6.03
C ASN A 842 -4.49 -37.19 7.40
N ASN A 843 -3.25 -37.44 7.82
CA ASN A 843 -2.70 -36.94 9.07
C ASN A 843 -2.44 -35.44 8.97
N GLN A 844 -3.51 -34.65 9.13
CA GLN A 844 -3.47 -33.19 8.91
C GLN A 844 -2.39 -32.50 9.74
N TRP A 845 -2.15 -32.94 10.98
CA TRP A 845 -1.09 -32.36 11.81
C TRP A 845 0.29 -32.56 11.17
N ARG A 846 0.61 -33.74 10.64
CA ARG A 846 1.88 -33.97 9.92
C ARG A 846 1.93 -33.20 8.61
N ILE A 847 0.81 -33.11 7.89
CA ILE A 847 0.72 -32.34 6.65
C ILE A 847 0.97 -30.85 6.89
N GLU A 848 0.56 -30.32 8.05
CA GLU A 848 0.71 -28.90 8.40
C GLU A 848 2.00 -28.53 9.12
N ASN A 849 2.79 -29.51 9.57
CA ASN A 849 3.93 -29.27 10.45
C ASN A 849 5.16 -30.08 10.03
N GLY A 850 5.23 -30.55 8.78
CA GLY A 850 6.30 -31.42 8.29
C GLY A 850 6.84 -30.95 6.96
N ASP A 851 8.05 -31.37 6.63
CA ASP A 851 8.75 -30.87 5.44
C ASP A 851 8.13 -31.47 4.17
N VAL A 852 7.59 -30.59 3.32
CA VAL A 852 6.97 -30.99 2.05
C VAL A 852 8.06 -31.19 1.01
N ALA A 853 8.19 -32.43 0.50
CA ALA A 853 9.24 -32.80 -0.45
C ALA A 853 10.69 -32.47 0.02
N GLY A 854 10.92 -32.49 1.33
CA GLY A 854 12.22 -32.15 1.93
C GLY A 854 12.49 -30.64 2.03
N LEU A 855 11.49 -29.79 1.78
CA LEU A 855 11.59 -28.34 1.92
C LEU A 855 11.19 -27.92 3.32
N ASP A 856 12.05 -27.14 3.97
CA ASP A 856 11.94 -26.84 5.40
C ASP A 856 10.70 -26.02 5.74
N ASP A 857 9.87 -26.59 6.61
CA ASP A 857 8.56 -26.07 7.01
C ASP A 857 8.66 -24.91 8.01
N LEU A 858 8.13 -23.74 7.63
CA LEU A 858 8.06 -22.56 8.48
C LEU A 858 7.02 -22.77 9.59
N ASN A 859 7.34 -22.37 10.81
CA ASN A 859 6.48 -22.49 11.97
C ASN A 859 5.53 -21.29 12.07
N GLN A 860 4.33 -21.39 11.52
CA GLN A 860 3.37 -20.29 11.56
C GLN A 860 2.84 -20.01 12.98
N GLU A 861 2.79 -20.99 13.90
CA GLU A 861 2.44 -20.79 15.30
C GLU A 861 3.39 -19.82 16.02
N ASN A 862 4.63 -19.70 15.53
CA ASN A 862 5.53 -18.65 15.94
C ASN A 862 5.06 -17.28 15.39
N THR A 863 4.52 -16.45 16.28
CA THR A 863 4.02 -15.11 15.93
C THR A 863 5.01 -14.23 15.17
N ALA A 864 6.32 -14.42 15.34
CA ALA A 864 7.33 -13.67 14.59
C ALA A 864 7.36 -14.10 13.11
N VAL A 865 7.22 -15.40 12.84
CA VAL A 865 7.15 -15.97 11.48
C VAL A 865 5.90 -15.44 10.78
N MET A 866 4.71 -15.56 11.39
CA MET A 866 3.50 -15.03 10.74
C MET A 866 3.53 -13.50 10.58
N THR A 867 4.10 -12.77 11.54
CA THR A 867 4.28 -11.32 11.37
C THR A 867 5.15 -11.02 10.17
N GLU A 868 6.24 -11.75 10.00
CA GLU A 868 7.17 -11.51 8.91
C GLU A 868 6.63 -11.94 7.55
N LEU A 869 5.89 -13.06 7.48
CA LEU A 869 5.18 -13.47 6.26
C LEU A 869 4.13 -12.42 5.83
N LYS A 870 3.44 -11.79 6.79
CA LYS A 870 2.51 -10.68 6.52
C LYS A 870 3.24 -9.42 6.04
N ASN A 871 4.38 -9.08 6.65
CA ASN A 871 5.21 -7.95 6.22
C ASN A 871 5.72 -8.16 4.79
N TRP A 872 6.22 -9.36 4.51
CA TRP A 872 6.75 -9.72 3.20
C TRP A 872 5.69 -9.61 2.11
N ILE A 873 4.49 -10.17 2.31
CA ILE A 873 3.47 -10.11 1.26
C ILE A 873 2.97 -8.69 1.02
N ALA A 874 2.83 -7.89 2.09
CA ALA A 874 2.49 -6.48 1.98
C ALA A 874 3.56 -5.70 1.19
N TRP A 875 4.84 -5.92 1.49
CA TRP A 875 5.96 -5.34 0.75
C TRP A 875 5.94 -5.77 -0.72
N LEU A 876 5.88 -7.07 -0.99
CA LEU A 876 5.93 -7.62 -2.35
C LEU A 876 4.81 -7.05 -3.22
N LYS A 877 3.59 -6.98 -2.69
CA LYS A 877 2.45 -6.39 -3.39
C LYS A 877 2.67 -4.89 -3.64
N ASN A 878 3.10 -4.14 -2.62
CA ASN A 878 3.29 -2.70 -2.75
C ASN A 878 4.39 -2.35 -3.75
N GLU A 879 5.47 -3.13 -3.80
CA GLU A 879 6.56 -2.93 -4.75
C GLU A 879 6.18 -3.39 -6.16
N SER A 880 5.48 -4.51 -6.32
CA SER A 880 5.24 -5.08 -7.66
C SER A 880 3.95 -4.58 -8.33
N GLY A 881 2.90 -4.30 -7.56
CA GLY A 881 1.58 -3.94 -8.08
C GLY A 881 0.74 -5.11 -8.62
N VAL A 882 1.04 -6.35 -8.23
CA VAL A 882 0.26 -7.54 -8.65
C VAL A 882 -1.19 -7.51 -8.14
N ASP A 883 -2.10 -8.11 -8.91
CA ASP A 883 -3.56 -7.99 -8.75
C ASP A 883 -4.20 -9.16 -7.98
N GLY A 884 -3.45 -10.25 -7.78
CA GLY A 884 -3.92 -11.46 -7.13
C GLY A 884 -2.79 -12.42 -6.82
N LEU A 885 -3.06 -13.40 -5.97
CA LEU A 885 -2.07 -14.36 -5.50
C LEU A 885 -2.59 -15.79 -5.64
N ARG A 886 -1.76 -16.68 -6.15
CA ARG A 886 -1.96 -18.13 -5.98
C ARG A 886 -1.12 -18.56 -4.79
N VAL A 887 -1.77 -19.13 -3.77
CA VAL A 887 -1.10 -19.61 -2.56
C VAL A 887 -0.70 -21.07 -2.75
N ASP A 888 0.60 -21.28 -2.88
CA ASP A 888 1.20 -22.60 -3.00
C ASP A 888 0.93 -23.46 -1.76
N THR A 889 0.79 -24.77 -1.99
CA THR A 889 0.74 -25.78 -0.93
C THR A 889 -0.24 -25.48 0.20
N ALA A 890 -1.33 -24.74 -0.05
CA ALA A 890 -2.23 -24.21 0.97
C ALA A 890 -2.77 -25.27 1.95
N LYS A 891 -2.89 -26.54 1.55
CA LYS A 891 -3.28 -27.64 2.46
C LYS A 891 -2.28 -27.97 3.58
N HIS A 892 -1.05 -27.51 3.44
CA HIS A 892 0.05 -27.66 4.40
C HIS A 892 0.15 -26.44 5.33
N VAL A 893 -0.61 -25.38 5.09
CA VAL A 893 -0.65 -24.23 5.99
C VAL A 893 -1.91 -24.30 6.87
N PRO A 894 -1.80 -24.08 8.19
CA PRO A 894 -2.97 -23.99 9.04
C PRO A 894 -3.98 -22.96 8.53
N LYS A 895 -5.26 -23.33 8.48
CA LYS A 895 -6.34 -22.49 7.93
C LYS A 895 -6.43 -21.09 8.55
N TRP A 896 -6.13 -20.97 9.84
CA TRP A 896 -6.10 -19.67 10.52
C TRP A 896 -4.96 -18.78 9.97
N ALA A 897 -3.80 -19.36 9.66
CA ALA A 897 -2.66 -18.64 9.10
C ALA A 897 -2.93 -18.23 7.65
N LEU A 898 -3.60 -19.08 6.85
CA LEU A 898 -4.10 -18.71 5.53
C LEU A 898 -5.03 -17.49 5.60
N LYS A 899 -5.92 -17.42 6.60
CA LYS A 899 -6.83 -16.27 6.74
C LYS A 899 -6.11 -15.00 7.15
N GLU A 900 -5.10 -15.10 8.03
CA GLU A 900 -4.26 -13.95 8.38
C GLU A 900 -3.44 -13.46 7.18
N PHE A 901 -2.89 -14.38 6.40
CA PHE A 901 -2.17 -14.06 5.17
C PHE A 901 -3.06 -13.38 4.14
N ASP A 902 -4.24 -13.94 3.85
CA ASP A 902 -5.26 -13.37 2.96
C ASP A 902 -5.63 -11.93 3.36
N THR A 903 -5.85 -11.72 4.66
CA THR A 903 -6.16 -10.39 5.22
C THR A 903 -5.02 -9.40 5.02
N ALA A 904 -3.76 -9.84 5.20
CA ALA A 904 -2.58 -8.99 5.01
C ALA A 904 -2.29 -8.69 3.54
N ALA A 905 -2.47 -9.69 2.67
CA ALA A 905 -2.32 -9.55 1.23
C ALA A 905 -3.34 -8.54 0.67
N ASN A 906 -4.57 -8.55 1.21
CA ASN A 906 -5.64 -7.63 0.84
C ASN A 906 -5.80 -7.53 -0.69
N THR A 907 -5.85 -8.69 -1.33
CA THR A 907 -6.03 -8.89 -2.77
C THR A 907 -6.62 -10.28 -2.99
N PHE A 908 -7.08 -10.59 -4.20
CA PHE A 908 -7.69 -11.90 -4.48
C PHE A 908 -6.69 -13.05 -4.27
N THR A 909 -7.09 -14.06 -3.51
CA THR A 909 -6.29 -15.26 -3.25
C THR A 909 -6.93 -16.54 -3.79
N ILE A 910 -6.14 -17.40 -4.43
CA ILE A 910 -6.56 -18.75 -4.83
C ILE A 910 -5.61 -19.81 -4.28
N GLY A 911 -6.13 -20.73 -3.47
CA GLY A 911 -5.31 -21.74 -2.79
C GLY A 911 -5.12 -23.04 -3.58
N GLU A 912 -3.92 -23.60 -3.52
CA GLU A 912 -3.63 -24.96 -3.98
C GLU A 912 -3.92 -26.00 -2.89
N VAL A 913 -5.03 -26.73 -3.06
CA VAL A 913 -5.40 -27.84 -2.17
C VAL A 913 -5.43 -29.12 -3.01
N TYR A 914 -4.26 -29.72 -3.20
CA TYR A 914 -4.11 -30.93 -4.01
C TYR A 914 -4.82 -32.13 -3.35
N SER A 915 -6.11 -32.30 -3.65
CA SER A 915 -7.00 -33.38 -3.20
C SER A 915 -8.22 -33.53 -4.13
N GLY A 916 -8.72 -34.76 -4.30
CA GLY A 916 -9.93 -35.04 -5.09
C GLY A 916 -11.24 -34.92 -4.32
N ASP A 917 -11.18 -34.68 -3.01
CA ASP A 917 -12.35 -34.54 -2.13
C ASP A 917 -12.86 -33.09 -2.11
N ALA A 918 -14.06 -32.87 -2.64
CA ALA A 918 -14.67 -31.53 -2.70
C ALA A 918 -15.07 -30.97 -1.33
N THR A 919 -15.36 -31.81 -0.34
CA THR A 919 -15.62 -31.32 1.03
C THR A 919 -14.32 -30.79 1.64
N TYR A 920 -13.23 -31.53 1.48
CA TYR A 920 -11.92 -31.11 1.99
C TYR A 920 -11.41 -29.85 1.28
N VAL A 921 -11.46 -29.82 -0.06
CA VAL A 921 -11.03 -28.67 -0.86
C VAL A 921 -11.94 -27.46 -0.66
N GLY A 922 -13.26 -27.66 -0.67
CA GLY A 922 -14.24 -26.60 -0.53
C GLY A 922 -14.12 -25.82 0.79
N ASP A 923 -13.72 -26.49 1.87
CA ASP A 923 -13.55 -25.83 3.17
C ASP A 923 -12.47 -24.73 3.17
N TYR A 924 -11.41 -24.87 2.35
CA TYR A 924 -10.37 -23.84 2.24
C TYR A 924 -10.87 -22.53 1.61
N SER A 925 -11.95 -22.56 0.83
CA SER A 925 -12.59 -21.35 0.29
C SER A 925 -13.26 -20.45 1.36
N ASN A 926 -13.30 -20.89 2.61
CA ASN A 926 -13.69 -20.07 3.76
C ASN A 926 -12.54 -19.19 4.30
N TYR A 927 -11.29 -19.49 3.92
CA TYR A 927 -10.08 -18.85 4.45
C TYR A 927 -9.30 -18.06 3.40
N LEU A 928 -9.42 -18.48 2.14
CA LEU A 928 -8.94 -17.78 0.94
C LEU A 928 -10.13 -17.39 0.07
N ASP A 929 -9.92 -16.58 -0.97
CA ASP A 929 -11.02 -16.16 -1.84
C ASP A 929 -11.56 -17.26 -2.76
N ALA A 930 -10.67 -18.15 -3.18
CA ALA A 930 -10.96 -19.25 -4.07
C ALA A 930 -10.01 -20.43 -3.83
N VAL A 931 -10.29 -21.53 -4.52
CA VAL A 931 -9.41 -22.71 -4.59
C VAL A 931 -9.25 -23.16 -6.04
N LEU A 932 -8.10 -23.80 -6.33
CA LEU A 932 -7.97 -24.61 -7.53
C LEU A 932 -8.89 -25.83 -7.41
N ASP A 933 -9.80 -26.01 -8.37
CA ASP A 933 -10.86 -27.03 -8.32
C ASP A 933 -10.31 -28.42 -8.74
N PHE A 934 -9.33 -28.93 -7.99
CA PHE A 934 -8.79 -30.29 -8.17
C PHE A 934 -9.88 -31.37 -8.29
N PRO A 935 -10.97 -31.33 -7.49
CA PRO A 935 -12.08 -32.27 -7.64
C PRO A 935 -12.72 -32.23 -9.04
N MET A 936 -12.86 -31.04 -9.65
CA MET A 936 -13.30 -30.91 -11.03
C MET A 936 -12.22 -31.32 -12.05
N TYR A 937 -10.93 -31.04 -11.79
CA TYR A 937 -9.82 -31.53 -12.63
C TYR A 937 -9.86 -33.06 -12.79
N TYR A 938 -9.98 -33.81 -11.67
CA TYR A 938 -10.07 -35.27 -11.73
C TYR A 938 -11.30 -35.73 -12.50
N THR A 939 -12.45 -35.08 -12.30
CA THR A 939 -13.67 -35.36 -13.07
C THR A 939 -13.46 -35.12 -14.57
N MET A 940 -12.88 -33.98 -14.97
CA MET A 940 -12.60 -33.68 -16.38
C MET A 940 -11.60 -34.67 -17.00
N LYS A 941 -10.57 -35.08 -16.25
CA LYS A 941 -9.62 -36.11 -16.69
C LYS A 941 -10.31 -37.45 -16.92
N ASP A 942 -11.11 -37.93 -15.98
CA ASP A 942 -11.77 -39.23 -16.10
C ASP A 942 -12.82 -39.22 -17.21
N VAL A 943 -13.54 -38.12 -17.39
CA VAL A 943 -14.56 -37.98 -18.44
C VAL A 943 -13.93 -37.82 -19.81
N PHE A 944 -13.10 -36.79 -20.01
CA PHE A 944 -12.64 -36.43 -21.35
C PHE A 944 -11.37 -37.16 -21.78
N ALA A 945 -10.43 -37.40 -20.87
CA ALA A 945 -9.18 -38.09 -21.19
C ALA A 945 -9.36 -39.61 -21.23
N SER A 946 -10.21 -40.16 -20.35
CA SER A 946 -10.43 -41.62 -20.23
C SER A 946 -11.74 -42.12 -20.86
N ASP A 947 -12.49 -41.25 -21.56
CA ASP A 947 -13.82 -41.57 -22.12
C ASP A 947 -14.85 -42.05 -21.08
N GLY A 948 -14.77 -41.51 -19.86
CA GLY A 948 -15.73 -41.78 -18.79
C GLY A 948 -17.12 -41.20 -19.03
N SER A 949 -18.08 -41.61 -18.18
CA SER A 949 -19.47 -41.16 -18.24
C SER A 949 -19.60 -39.67 -17.97
N MET A 950 -20.30 -38.91 -18.83
CA MET A 950 -20.55 -37.48 -18.56
C MET A 950 -21.43 -37.24 -17.32
N THR A 951 -22.12 -38.26 -16.78
CA THR A 951 -22.85 -38.16 -15.51
C THR A 951 -21.93 -37.83 -14.33
N MET A 952 -20.63 -38.10 -14.42
CA MET A 952 -19.67 -37.70 -13.39
C MET A 952 -19.58 -36.17 -13.23
N ILE A 953 -19.87 -35.41 -14.30
CA ILE A 953 -19.96 -33.95 -14.25
C ILE A 953 -21.20 -33.51 -13.45
N HIS A 954 -22.33 -34.17 -13.66
CA HIS A 954 -23.54 -33.96 -12.86
C HIS A 954 -23.28 -34.20 -11.38
N ASP A 955 -22.69 -35.35 -11.04
CA ASP A 955 -22.37 -35.72 -9.66
C ASP A 955 -21.39 -34.74 -9.00
N ARG A 956 -20.49 -34.14 -9.80
CA ARG A 956 -19.57 -33.11 -9.32
C ARG A 956 -20.28 -31.80 -9.03
N TYR A 957 -21.15 -31.31 -9.93
CA TYR A 957 -21.90 -30.08 -9.69
C TYR A 957 -22.92 -30.18 -8.55
N ALA A 958 -23.42 -31.39 -8.26
CA ALA A 958 -24.24 -31.64 -7.07
C ALA A 958 -23.49 -31.31 -5.75
N GLN A 959 -22.16 -31.19 -5.79
CA GLN A 959 -21.31 -30.86 -4.63
C GLN A 959 -20.92 -29.38 -4.56
N ASP A 960 -21.45 -28.51 -5.43
CA ASP A 960 -21.10 -27.06 -5.43
C ASP A 960 -21.36 -26.37 -4.09
N SER A 961 -22.34 -26.86 -3.31
CA SER A 961 -22.64 -26.38 -1.95
C SER A 961 -21.52 -26.59 -0.92
N LYS A 962 -20.46 -27.33 -1.27
CA LYS A 962 -19.27 -27.52 -0.42
C LYS A 962 -18.30 -26.35 -0.47
N TYR A 963 -18.43 -25.48 -1.47
CA TYR A 963 -17.59 -24.31 -1.66
C TYR A 963 -18.34 -23.04 -1.26
N ARG A 964 -17.61 -22.00 -0.86
CA ARG A 964 -18.17 -20.68 -0.53
C ARG A 964 -18.85 -20.02 -1.74
N ASP A 965 -18.14 -19.94 -2.86
CA ASP A 965 -18.68 -19.43 -4.13
C ASP A 965 -17.90 -20.04 -5.31
N THR A 966 -18.56 -20.91 -6.06
CA THR A 966 -17.92 -21.72 -7.10
C THR A 966 -17.57 -20.94 -8.38
N LYS A 967 -18.03 -19.69 -8.52
CA LYS A 967 -17.70 -18.87 -9.69
C LYS A 967 -16.25 -18.36 -9.67
N TYR A 968 -15.61 -18.34 -8.51
CA TYR A 968 -14.22 -17.92 -8.34
C TYR A 968 -13.22 -19.08 -8.39
N ASN A 969 -13.67 -20.32 -8.28
CA ASN A 969 -12.77 -21.48 -8.30
C ASN A 969 -12.05 -21.60 -9.66
N GLY A 970 -10.77 -21.95 -9.61
CA GLY A 970 -9.93 -22.13 -10.79
C GLY A 970 -10.14 -23.50 -11.44
N LEU A 971 -10.55 -23.54 -12.71
CA LEU A 971 -10.68 -24.75 -13.52
C LEU A 971 -9.46 -24.93 -14.41
N PHE A 972 -8.88 -26.13 -14.44
CA PHE A 972 -7.70 -26.43 -15.25
C PHE A 972 -7.70 -27.88 -15.73
N LEU A 973 -7.00 -28.17 -16.83
CA LEU A 973 -6.86 -29.52 -17.40
C LEU A 973 -5.49 -30.14 -17.10
N ASP A 974 -4.48 -29.31 -16.90
CA ASP A 974 -3.11 -29.65 -16.56
C ASP A 974 -2.43 -28.42 -15.92
N ASN A 975 -1.31 -28.66 -15.24
CA ASN A 975 -0.47 -27.65 -14.63
C ASN A 975 0.98 -28.18 -14.52
N HIS A 976 1.82 -27.47 -13.77
CA HIS A 976 3.24 -27.79 -13.63
C HIS A 976 3.54 -28.98 -12.67
N ASP A 977 2.54 -29.46 -11.91
CA ASP A 977 2.66 -30.59 -10.96
C ASP A 977 2.07 -31.89 -11.50
N LEU A 978 1.31 -31.80 -12.59
CA LEU A 978 0.53 -32.90 -13.14
C LEU A 978 0.97 -33.22 -14.56
N LYS A 979 0.83 -34.50 -14.94
CA LYS A 979 0.97 -34.91 -16.34
C LYS A 979 0.08 -34.05 -17.24
N ARG A 980 0.60 -33.68 -18.41
CA ARG A 980 -0.17 -32.98 -19.46
C ARG A 980 -1.44 -33.79 -19.80
N PHE A 981 -2.53 -33.11 -20.13
CA PHE A 981 -3.79 -33.78 -20.50
C PHE A 981 -3.59 -34.77 -21.67
N LEU A 982 -2.82 -34.37 -22.68
CA LEU A 982 -2.51 -35.21 -23.85
C LEU A 982 -1.60 -36.41 -23.53
N ASN A 983 -0.87 -36.39 -22.41
CA ASN A 983 -0.11 -37.54 -21.95
C ASN A 983 -1.07 -38.67 -21.52
N VAL A 984 -2.04 -38.33 -20.67
CA VAL A 984 -2.97 -39.29 -20.05
C VAL A 984 -4.18 -39.64 -20.90
N ALA A 985 -4.51 -38.81 -21.91
CA ALA A 985 -5.65 -39.08 -22.79
C ALA A 985 -5.48 -40.39 -23.58
N SER A 986 -6.58 -41.16 -23.63
CA SER A 986 -6.64 -42.50 -24.21
C SER A 986 -6.56 -42.51 -25.73
N GLY A 987 -6.83 -41.37 -26.38
CA GLY A 987 -6.80 -41.19 -27.83
C GLY A 987 -7.92 -41.90 -28.57
N ASN A 988 -8.09 -41.52 -29.84
CA ASN A 988 -9.09 -42.10 -30.72
C ASN A 988 -8.94 -43.63 -30.79
N PRO A 989 -10.00 -44.42 -30.53
CA PRO A 989 -9.95 -45.87 -30.61
C PRO A 989 -9.43 -46.41 -31.95
N SER A 990 -9.68 -45.68 -33.05
CA SER A 990 -9.19 -46.01 -34.39
C SER A 990 -7.79 -45.45 -34.69
N ASN A 991 -7.31 -44.47 -33.93
CA ASN A 991 -5.95 -43.94 -34.00
C ASN A 991 -5.53 -43.37 -32.65
N ARG A 992 -4.90 -44.19 -31.79
CA ARG A 992 -4.58 -43.80 -30.40
C ARG A 992 -3.63 -42.61 -30.28
N SER A 993 -2.94 -42.23 -31.36
CA SER A 993 -2.10 -41.02 -31.41
C SER A 993 -2.91 -39.72 -31.58
N ASP A 994 -4.12 -39.81 -32.15
CA ASP A 994 -5.01 -38.67 -32.31
C ASP A 994 -5.81 -38.43 -31.02
N LYS A 995 -5.30 -37.52 -30.20
CA LYS A 995 -5.84 -37.16 -28.88
C LYS A 995 -6.48 -35.77 -28.85
N TRP A 996 -6.30 -34.97 -29.90
CA TRP A 996 -6.79 -33.59 -29.96
C TRP A 996 -8.32 -33.47 -29.87
N PRO A 997 -9.13 -34.39 -30.43
CA PRO A 997 -10.58 -34.34 -30.24
C PRO A 997 -10.98 -34.36 -28.76
N GLN A 998 -10.34 -35.20 -27.94
CA GLN A 998 -10.59 -35.23 -26.48
C GLN A 998 -10.19 -33.92 -25.80
N LEU A 999 -9.03 -33.36 -26.15
CA LEU A 999 -8.57 -32.08 -25.61
C LEU A 999 -9.53 -30.94 -25.99
N LYS A 1000 -9.99 -30.88 -27.24
CA LYS A 1000 -10.95 -29.85 -27.70
C LYS A 1000 -12.29 -29.93 -26.97
N ALA A 1001 -12.77 -31.14 -26.67
CA ALA A 1001 -13.97 -31.33 -25.86
C ALA A 1001 -13.78 -30.83 -24.43
N ALA A 1002 -12.65 -31.19 -23.79
CA ALA A 1002 -12.31 -30.76 -22.45
C ALA A 1002 -12.14 -29.24 -22.33
N LEU A 1003 -11.42 -28.62 -23.28
CA LEU A 1003 -11.27 -27.15 -23.36
C LEU A 1003 -12.61 -26.47 -23.56
N GLY A 1004 -13.47 -27.00 -24.44
CA GLY A 1004 -14.80 -26.46 -24.66
C GLY A 1004 -15.65 -26.47 -23.39
N PHE A 1005 -15.58 -27.53 -22.59
CA PHE A 1005 -16.19 -27.57 -21.26
C PHE A 1005 -15.58 -26.52 -20.32
N MET A 1006 -14.25 -26.54 -20.13
CA MET A 1006 -13.55 -25.66 -19.19
C MET A 1006 -13.83 -24.17 -19.44
N PHE A 1007 -13.77 -23.70 -20.69
CA PHE A 1007 -13.97 -22.28 -21.01
C PHE A 1007 -15.41 -21.81 -20.93
N THR A 1008 -16.39 -22.72 -21.07
CA THR A 1008 -17.80 -22.38 -21.09
C THR A 1008 -18.53 -22.70 -19.78
N SER A 1009 -17.88 -23.41 -18.86
CA SER A 1009 -18.43 -23.76 -17.56
C SER A 1009 -18.21 -22.68 -16.49
N ARG A 1010 -18.90 -22.81 -15.34
CA ARG A 1010 -18.77 -21.93 -14.17
C ARG A 1010 -17.38 -22.05 -13.55
N GLY A 1011 -16.81 -20.92 -13.11
CA GLY A 1011 -15.44 -20.85 -12.59
C GLY A 1011 -14.50 -20.07 -13.50
N ILE A 1012 -13.26 -19.89 -13.05
CA ILE A 1012 -12.20 -19.17 -13.76
C ILE A 1012 -11.38 -20.20 -14.55
N PRO A 1013 -11.41 -20.22 -15.90
CA PRO A 1013 -10.57 -21.12 -16.68
C PRO A 1013 -9.09 -20.70 -16.59
N ILE A 1014 -8.23 -21.67 -16.31
CA ILE A 1014 -6.78 -21.54 -16.21
C ILE A 1014 -6.16 -22.48 -17.25
N LEU A 1015 -5.44 -21.91 -18.22
CA LEU A 1015 -4.72 -22.67 -19.24
C LEU A 1015 -3.22 -22.66 -18.91
N TYR A 1016 -2.62 -23.84 -18.77
CA TYR A 1016 -1.16 -23.95 -18.62
C TYR A 1016 -0.45 -23.82 -19.97
N GLN A 1017 0.62 -23.03 -20.02
CA GLN A 1017 1.41 -22.79 -21.22
C GLN A 1017 1.80 -24.10 -21.93
N GLY A 1018 1.69 -24.15 -23.25
CA GLY A 1018 2.05 -25.32 -24.07
C GLY A 1018 0.86 -26.21 -24.42
N THR A 1019 -0.25 -26.12 -23.67
CA THR A 1019 -1.50 -26.80 -24.04
C THR A 1019 -2.05 -26.29 -25.38
N GLU A 1020 -1.85 -25.01 -25.70
CA GLU A 1020 -2.17 -24.42 -27.01
C GLU A 1020 -1.24 -24.86 -28.15
N LEU A 1021 -0.11 -25.50 -27.82
CA LEU A 1021 0.87 -26.08 -28.73
C LEU A 1021 0.75 -27.61 -28.81
N GLY A 1022 -0.13 -28.23 -28.02
CA GLY A 1022 -0.34 -29.67 -28.01
C GLY A 1022 0.74 -30.46 -27.25
N TYR A 1023 1.35 -29.85 -26.24
CA TYR A 1023 2.35 -30.51 -25.40
C TYR A 1023 1.78 -31.68 -24.60
N ALA A 1024 2.61 -32.70 -24.35
CA ALA A 1024 2.17 -34.02 -23.87
C ALA A 1024 3.18 -34.68 -22.91
N GLY A 1025 4.05 -33.90 -22.26
CA GLY A 1025 4.97 -34.34 -21.22
C GLY A 1025 4.35 -35.12 -20.07
N GLY A 1026 5.17 -36.01 -19.49
CA GLY A 1026 4.82 -36.96 -18.42
C GLY A 1026 4.88 -36.35 -17.02
N ASP A 1027 5.47 -37.07 -16.07
CA ASP A 1027 5.71 -36.55 -14.71
C ASP A 1027 6.75 -35.42 -14.73
N ASP A 1028 6.80 -34.62 -13.67
CA ASP A 1028 7.82 -33.58 -13.53
C ASP A 1028 9.25 -34.18 -13.56
N PRO A 1029 10.22 -33.49 -14.20
CA PRO A 1029 10.09 -32.19 -14.88
C PRO A 1029 9.62 -32.29 -16.36
N SER A 1030 9.24 -33.46 -16.86
CA SER A 1030 8.95 -33.68 -18.29
C SER A 1030 7.70 -32.95 -18.80
N ASN A 1031 6.78 -32.56 -17.92
CA ASN A 1031 5.61 -31.70 -18.21
C ASN A 1031 5.91 -30.20 -18.22
N ARG A 1032 7.16 -29.79 -18.00
CA ARG A 1032 7.60 -28.38 -17.90
C ARG A 1032 8.45 -28.01 -19.13
N GLU A 1033 7.90 -28.27 -20.32
CA GLU A 1033 8.59 -28.07 -21.60
C GLU A 1033 8.76 -26.58 -21.95
N ASP A 1034 9.85 -26.27 -22.67
CA ASP A 1034 10.12 -24.91 -23.17
C ASP A 1034 9.09 -24.46 -24.20
N ILE A 1035 8.66 -23.20 -24.11
CA ILE A 1035 7.66 -22.63 -25.00
C ILE A 1035 8.31 -21.95 -26.19
N VAL A 1036 7.79 -22.28 -27.38
CA VAL A 1036 8.03 -21.50 -28.59
C VAL A 1036 6.68 -21.01 -29.09
N PRO A 1037 6.31 -19.74 -28.86
CA PRO A 1037 5.00 -19.21 -29.21
C PRO A 1037 4.67 -19.41 -30.69
N ASN A 1038 3.48 -19.97 -30.98
CA ASN A 1038 3.03 -20.22 -32.35
C ASN A 1038 1.53 -19.93 -32.51
N ALA A 1039 1.21 -18.67 -32.85
CA ALA A 1039 -0.17 -18.23 -33.06
C ALA A 1039 -0.88 -18.90 -34.25
N ASN A 1040 -0.13 -19.60 -35.11
CA ASN A 1040 -0.70 -20.33 -36.25
C ASN A 1040 -1.16 -21.74 -35.89
N HIS A 1041 -0.79 -22.26 -34.72
CA HIS A 1041 -1.14 -23.61 -34.28
C HIS A 1041 -2.66 -23.78 -34.21
N GLU A 1042 -3.15 -24.99 -34.52
CA GLU A 1042 -4.59 -25.26 -34.59
C GLU A 1042 -5.26 -25.13 -33.21
N LEU A 1043 -4.60 -25.64 -32.17
CA LEU A 1043 -5.11 -25.55 -30.79
C LEU A 1043 -5.10 -24.11 -30.27
N TYR A 1044 -4.09 -23.30 -30.61
CA TYR A 1044 -4.07 -21.85 -30.33
C TYR A 1044 -5.32 -21.17 -30.89
N LYS A 1045 -5.63 -21.39 -32.17
CA LYS A 1045 -6.81 -20.79 -32.82
C LYS A 1045 -8.12 -21.26 -32.21
N TYR A 1046 -8.19 -22.54 -31.82
CA TYR A 1046 -9.36 -23.11 -31.15
C TYR A 1046 -9.59 -22.49 -29.77
N ILE A 1047 -8.53 -22.35 -28.97
CA ILE A 1047 -8.57 -21.70 -27.65
C ILE A 1047 -8.93 -20.21 -27.79
N ALA A 1048 -8.30 -19.49 -28.72
CA ALA A 1048 -8.60 -18.10 -29.00
C ALA A 1048 -10.08 -17.90 -29.37
N LYS A 1049 -10.64 -18.83 -30.15
CA LYS A 1049 -12.07 -18.82 -30.50
C LYS A 1049 -12.96 -19.04 -29.27
N LEU A 1050 -12.68 -20.06 -28.46
CA LEU A 1050 -13.44 -20.35 -27.22
C LEU A 1050 -13.41 -19.18 -26.24
N ASN A 1051 -12.22 -18.63 -26.00
CA ASN A 1051 -12.06 -17.55 -25.05
C ASN A 1051 -12.65 -16.23 -25.58
N GLY A 1052 -12.57 -15.98 -26.89
CA GLY A 1052 -13.28 -14.88 -27.55
C GLY A 1052 -14.81 -14.97 -27.35
N ILE A 1053 -15.37 -16.18 -27.41
CA ILE A 1053 -16.79 -16.41 -27.09
C ILE A 1053 -17.05 -16.10 -25.61
N ARG A 1054 -16.25 -16.63 -24.68
CA ARG A 1054 -16.38 -16.32 -23.23
C ARG A 1054 -16.35 -14.82 -22.96
N ASN A 1055 -15.40 -14.09 -23.55
CA ASN A 1055 -15.24 -12.65 -23.34
C ASN A 1055 -16.41 -11.83 -23.89
N SER A 1056 -17.11 -12.34 -24.90
CA SER A 1056 -18.26 -11.66 -25.51
C SER A 1056 -19.58 -11.92 -24.78
N HIS A 1057 -19.59 -12.86 -23.82
CA HIS A 1057 -20.80 -13.33 -23.15
C HIS A 1057 -20.64 -13.31 -21.62
N PRO A 1058 -21.15 -12.26 -20.92
CA PRO A 1058 -21.16 -12.20 -19.46
C PRO A 1058 -21.75 -13.43 -18.77
N ALA A 1059 -22.66 -14.15 -19.44
CA ALA A 1059 -23.20 -15.41 -18.95
C ALA A 1059 -22.12 -16.49 -18.76
N LEU A 1060 -21.14 -16.56 -19.66
CA LEU A 1060 -20.03 -17.51 -19.58
C LEU A 1060 -18.98 -17.10 -18.53
N GLN A 1061 -18.85 -15.81 -18.26
CA GLN A 1061 -17.91 -15.27 -17.27
C GLN A 1061 -18.36 -15.64 -15.84
N ASN A 1062 -19.40 -14.99 -15.34
CA ASN A 1062 -19.90 -15.15 -13.98
C ASN A 1062 -21.43 -15.28 -13.89
N GLY A 1063 -22.07 -15.71 -14.99
CA GLY A 1063 -23.47 -16.09 -15.00
C GLY A 1063 -23.75 -17.44 -14.35
N THR A 1064 -25.02 -17.65 -13.98
CA THR A 1064 -25.51 -18.91 -13.40
C THR A 1064 -25.39 -20.05 -14.40
N GLN A 1065 -25.21 -21.28 -13.91
CA GLN A 1065 -25.17 -22.49 -14.72
C GLN A 1065 -26.32 -23.42 -14.35
N LYS A 1066 -27.06 -23.90 -15.34
CA LYS A 1066 -28.14 -24.87 -15.17
C LYS A 1066 -27.98 -26.03 -16.13
N GLU A 1067 -27.88 -27.24 -15.60
CA GLU A 1067 -27.89 -28.46 -16.40
C GLU A 1067 -29.19 -28.59 -17.19
N LYS A 1068 -29.07 -29.01 -18.45
CA LYS A 1068 -30.19 -29.24 -19.37
C LYS A 1068 -30.24 -30.68 -19.89
N TRP A 1069 -29.11 -31.37 -19.91
CA TRP A 1069 -29.03 -32.79 -20.27
C TRP A 1069 -27.78 -33.44 -19.68
N SER A 1070 -27.91 -34.68 -19.22
CA SER A 1070 -26.78 -35.51 -18.78
C SER A 1070 -27.07 -36.99 -19.08
N ASP A 1071 -26.20 -37.63 -19.86
CA ASP A 1071 -26.16 -39.08 -20.04
C ASP A 1071 -24.70 -39.57 -20.11
N ALA A 1072 -24.45 -40.85 -20.40
CA ALA A 1072 -23.09 -41.40 -20.40
C ALA A 1072 -22.16 -40.74 -21.45
N SER A 1073 -22.72 -40.21 -22.54
CA SER A 1073 -22.00 -39.73 -23.71
C SER A 1073 -22.20 -38.25 -24.03
N PHE A 1074 -23.18 -37.61 -23.40
CA PHE A 1074 -23.62 -36.27 -23.77
C PHE A 1074 -23.94 -35.42 -22.55
N TYR A 1075 -23.50 -34.16 -22.58
CA TYR A 1075 -23.79 -33.17 -21.54
C TYR A 1075 -24.24 -31.86 -22.16
N SER A 1076 -25.23 -31.20 -21.55
CA SER A 1076 -25.65 -29.87 -21.95
C SER A 1076 -26.06 -29.05 -20.74
N PHE A 1077 -25.73 -27.76 -20.78
CA PHE A 1077 -26.09 -26.79 -19.77
C PHE A 1077 -26.36 -25.43 -20.42
N GLN A 1078 -27.08 -24.59 -19.68
CA GLN A 1078 -27.33 -23.19 -20.03
C GLN A 1078 -26.61 -22.28 -19.04
N ARG A 1079 -25.96 -21.25 -19.57
CA ARG A 1079 -25.41 -20.13 -18.81
C ARG A 1079 -26.30 -18.91 -18.99
N SER A 1080 -26.59 -18.20 -17.90
CA SER A 1080 -27.53 -17.07 -17.90
C SER A 1080 -27.04 -15.92 -17.03
N LYS A 1081 -27.00 -14.72 -17.59
CA LYS A 1081 -26.78 -13.46 -16.85
C LYS A 1081 -27.44 -12.29 -17.58
N GLU A 1082 -28.31 -11.55 -16.89
CA GLU A 1082 -28.86 -10.27 -17.38
C GLU A 1082 -29.42 -10.31 -18.82
N GLY A 1083 -30.03 -11.45 -19.21
CA GLY A 1083 -30.60 -11.65 -20.55
C GLY A 1083 -29.63 -12.18 -21.62
N ASP A 1084 -28.32 -12.25 -21.31
CA ASP A 1084 -27.35 -13.04 -22.07
C ASP A 1084 -27.55 -14.53 -21.74
N GLU A 1085 -27.84 -15.31 -22.78
CA GLU A 1085 -28.24 -16.72 -22.67
C GLU A 1085 -27.40 -17.57 -23.62
N VAL A 1086 -26.65 -18.52 -23.05
CA VAL A 1086 -25.74 -19.38 -23.80
C VAL A 1086 -26.05 -20.84 -23.50
N VAL A 1087 -26.33 -21.63 -24.54
CA VAL A 1087 -26.60 -23.08 -24.42
C VAL A 1087 -25.39 -23.85 -24.95
N VAL A 1088 -24.77 -24.64 -24.08
CA VAL A 1088 -23.59 -25.44 -24.42
C VAL A 1088 -24.00 -26.90 -24.54
N MET A 1089 -23.50 -27.56 -25.58
CA MET A 1089 -23.73 -28.98 -25.85
C MET A 1089 -22.40 -29.67 -26.16
N ILE A 1090 -22.14 -30.81 -25.52
CA ILE A 1090 -20.88 -31.54 -25.64
C ILE A 1090 -21.16 -33.02 -25.88
N ASN A 1091 -20.62 -33.56 -26.96
CA ASN A 1091 -20.63 -34.99 -27.26
C ASN A 1091 -19.27 -35.60 -26.88
N ASN A 1092 -19.22 -36.46 -25.88
CA ASN A 1092 -17.99 -37.17 -25.48
C ASN A 1092 -17.86 -38.57 -26.09
N SER A 1093 -18.68 -38.95 -27.08
CA SER A 1093 -18.53 -40.22 -27.79
C SER A 1093 -17.68 -40.10 -29.07
N TRP A 1094 -17.26 -41.25 -29.60
CA TRP A 1094 -16.57 -41.38 -30.89
C TRP A 1094 -17.53 -41.57 -32.08
N SER A 1095 -18.82 -41.34 -31.87
CA SER A 1095 -19.86 -41.37 -32.91
C SER A 1095 -20.71 -40.11 -32.85
N SER A 1096 -21.40 -39.78 -33.94
CA SER A 1096 -22.31 -38.63 -33.93
C SER A 1096 -23.50 -38.89 -33.02
N GLN A 1097 -23.87 -37.91 -32.20
CA GLN A 1097 -25.01 -37.96 -31.29
C GLN A 1097 -26.03 -36.89 -31.66
N THR A 1098 -27.31 -37.25 -31.69
CA THR A 1098 -28.41 -36.29 -31.80
C THR A 1098 -29.17 -36.26 -30.48
N ARG A 1099 -29.43 -35.06 -29.96
CA ARG A 1099 -30.21 -34.85 -28.73
C ARG A 1099 -31.17 -33.69 -28.91
N SER A 1100 -32.35 -33.80 -28.30
CA SER A 1100 -33.29 -32.70 -28.13
C SER A 1100 -33.15 -32.15 -26.71
N VAL A 1101 -32.50 -31.01 -26.57
CA VAL A 1101 -32.25 -30.34 -25.27
C VAL A 1101 -33.36 -29.33 -25.03
N GLY A 1102 -34.14 -29.55 -23.97
CA GLY A 1102 -35.31 -28.74 -23.62
C GLY A 1102 -35.13 -27.89 -22.37
N ASN A 1103 -36.24 -27.32 -21.91
CA ASN A 1103 -36.31 -26.44 -20.72
C ASN A 1103 -35.34 -25.26 -20.83
N LEU A 1104 -35.18 -24.70 -22.04
CA LEU A 1104 -34.37 -23.50 -22.23
C LEU A 1104 -35.09 -22.31 -21.59
N GLU A 1105 -34.42 -21.66 -20.64
CA GLU A 1105 -34.97 -20.53 -19.91
C GLU A 1105 -34.70 -19.24 -20.67
N ASN A 1106 -35.62 -18.27 -20.63
CA ASN A 1106 -35.45 -16.95 -21.26
C ASN A 1106 -35.10 -16.97 -22.77
N VAL A 1107 -35.38 -18.08 -23.48
CA VAL A 1107 -35.22 -18.20 -24.93
C VAL A 1107 -36.58 -18.55 -25.55
N PRO A 1108 -37.31 -17.57 -26.12
CA PRO A 1108 -38.65 -17.80 -26.68
C PRO A 1108 -38.66 -18.78 -27.85
N ASN A 1109 -39.79 -19.48 -28.05
CA ASN A 1109 -40.03 -20.26 -29.26
C ASN A 1109 -39.91 -19.39 -30.52
N GLY A 1110 -39.33 -19.96 -31.58
CA GLY A 1110 -39.02 -19.25 -32.82
C GLY A 1110 -37.68 -18.51 -32.82
N THR A 1111 -37.01 -18.38 -31.67
CA THR A 1111 -35.66 -17.80 -31.60
C THR A 1111 -34.69 -18.67 -32.41
N GLN A 1112 -33.92 -18.05 -33.30
CA GLN A 1112 -32.83 -18.71 -34.01
C GLN A 1112 -31.55 -18.56 -33.19
N LEU A 1113 -31.01 -19.66 -32.69
CA LEU A 1113 -29.72 -19.69 -32.01
C LEU A 1113 -28.61 -20.00 -33.00
N LYS A 1114 -27.51 -19.26 -32.92
CA LYS A 1114 -26.31 -19.43 -33.74
C LYS A 1114 -25.26 -20.19 -32.95
N ASN A 1115 -24.70 -21.24 -33.54
CA ASN A 1115 -23.52 -21.88 -32.99
C ASN A 1115 -22.33 -20.93 -33.18
N GLN A 1116 -21.63 -20.59 -32.11
CA GLN A 1116 -20.47 -19.71 -32.16
C GLN A 1116 -19.20 -20.44 -32.60
N MET A 1117 -19.19 -21.78 -32.59
CA MET A 1117 -18.05 -22.61 -32.98
C MET A 1117 -18.00 -22.92 -34.49
N SER A 1118 -19.12 -22.77 -35.20
CA SER A 1118 -19.21 -22.99 -36.65
C SER A 1118 -20.35 -22.16 -37.24
N SER A 1119 -20.89 -22.50 -38.41
CA SER A 1119 -21.92 -21.70 -39.10
C SER A 1119 -23.35 -22.25 -38.96
N ASP A 1120 -23.56 -23.34 -38.22
CA ASP A 1120 -24.88 -23.93 -38.07
C ASP A 1120 -25.76 -23.17 -37.06
N THR A 1121 -27.08 -23.31 -37.24
CA THR A 1121 -28.10 -22.65 -36.42
C THR A 1121 -29.15 -23.65 -35.95
N ALA A 1122 -29.78 -23.39 -34.81
CA ALA A 1122 -30.90 -24.17 -34.31
C ALA A 1122 -32.08 -23.25 -33.96
N THR A 1123 -33.29 -23.61 -34.37
CA THR A 1123 -34.50 -22.84 -34.01
C THR A 1123 -35.15 -23.46 -32.78
N VAL A 1124 -35.46 -22.62 -31.78
CA VAL A 1124 -36.16 -23.08 -30.58
C VAL A 1124 -37.60 -23.43 -30.91
N SER A 1125 -38.00 -24.67 -30.62
CA SER A 1125 -39.36 -25.16 -30.77
C SER A 1125 -39.78 -25.90 -29.51
N ASN A 1126 -40.96 -25.56 -28.98
CA ASN A 1126 -41.48 -26.10 -27.72
C ASN A 1126 -40.46 -26.03 -26.55
N GLY A 1127 -39.74 -24.91 -26.44
CA GLY A 1127 -38.72 -24.69 -25.40
C GLY A 1127 -37.47 -25.55 -25.55
N SER A 1128 -37.23 -26.12 -26.73
CA SER A 1128 -36.13 -27.05 -27.00
C SER A 1128 -35.42 -26.81 -28.32
N ILE A 1129 -34.19 -27.31 -28.44
CA ILE A 1129 -33.44 -27.41 -29.69
C ILE A 1129 -33.01 -28.87 -29.92
N THR A 1130 -33.13 -29.36 -31.16
CA THR A 1130 -32.58 -30.66 -31.57
C THR A 1130 -31.35 -30.42 -32.41
N VAL A 1131 -30.20 -30.92 -31.97
CA VAL A 1131 -28.91 -30.70 -32.62
C VAL A 1131 -28.14 -32.01 -32.72
N THR A 1132 -27.49 -32.23 -33.86
CA THR A 1132 -26.52 -33.31 -34.06
C THR A 1132 -25.12 -32.78 -33.82
N LEU A 1133 -24.35 -33.47 -33.00
CA LEU A 1133 -22.93 -33.22 -32.74
C LEU A 1133 -22.12 -34.39 -33.27
N GLY A 1134 -21.03 -34.11 -33.99
CA GLY A 1134 -20.02 -35.09 -34.38
C GLY A 1134 -19.23 -35.62 -33.19
N PRO A 1135 -18.35 -36.62 -33.41
CA PRO A 1135 -17.49 -37.18 -32.38
C PRO A 1135 -16.69 -36.10 -31.65
N LYS A 1136 -16.70 -36.10 -30.31
CA LYS A 1136 -15.94 -35.14 -29.47
C LYS A 1136 -16.25 -33.65 -29.74
N GLU A 1137 -17.36 -33.33 -30.39
CA GLU A 1137 -17.71 -31.96 -30.76
C GLU A 1137 -18.29 -31.18 -29.58
N VAL A 1138 -18.03 -29.87 -29.56
CA VAL A 1138 -18.64 -28.88 -28.67
C VAL A 1138 -19.37 -27.85 -29.52
N LYS A 1139 -20.63 -27.55 -29.17
CA LYS A 1139 -21.41 -26.47 -29.77
C LYS A 1139 -21.84 -25.49 -28.70
N VAL A 1140 -21.73 -24.20 -29.02
CA VAL A 1140 -22.05 -23.09 -28.11
C VAL A 1140 -23.07 -22.20 -28.80
N PHE A 1141 -24.33 -22.31 -28.39
CA PHE A 1141 -25.46 -21.61 -29.00
C PHE A 1141 -25.79 -20.32 -28.25
N THR A 1142 -25.99 -19.24 -29.00
CA THR A 1142 -26.31 -17.89 -28.51
C THR A 1142 -27.37 -17.27 -29.42
N LYS A 1143 -28.07 -16.22 -28.96
CA LYS A 1143 -29.14 -15.54 -29.72
C LYS A 1143 -28.63 -14.75 -30.94
#